data_AF-A0A3L6QNA4-F1
#
_entry.id   AF-A0A3L6QNA4-F1
#
_cell.length_a   1.000
_cell.length_b   1.000
_cell.length_c   1.000
_cell.angle_alpha   90.00
_cell.angle_beta   90.00
_cell.angle_gamma   90.00
#
_symmetry.space_group_name_H-M   'P 1'
#
loop_
_entity.id
_entity.type
_entity.pdbx_description
1 polymer ?
#
loop_
_entity_poly.entity_id
_entity_poly.type
_entity_poly.pdbx_seq_one_letter_code
_entity_poly.pdbx_strand_id
1 'polypeptide(L)'
;MAALARFLVTVLAAALATNVAGAGEVGVNYGRVANDLPDPAAVVNLLKQNGITMVKLYDANPKVLASLANTGIKVMVMLPNEEVAAAAADPAYALRWARDNVAAYRPATQIHAVAVGNEVFDSRPDLNAKLVPAMTNVQAALAQLGLADAVKVTTPVAFSAVTDSYPPSSGRFRDDIAQTVMKPMLKFLKRTGSYLTINIYPFLAYADHPDQISLDYALGNTNPGARGDATAGLMGAALLENNGVPDDDTGLVYYSLLDAQLDATYYAMDDLGFPSLRAYLGETGHPSGGRRHGGRGRRHLMAGDDDVATVANAHAYINNVINRVLAGNTGTPHRPGADMDVYIFALFNENEKGAGADDVEQHFGLFYPNMQKVYDFDFHHASGGGGGGSSGGAKASWCAANAAVGDSRLQAALDWACGHGADCSAIQPGAACYEPNTKLAHASYAFNDYYQRKGRASGACDFSGAAYVVYQASANTCSAKAASWCVANTAVGDARLQAALDWACGNGADCGAIQPGATCFNPDTKAAHASYAFNSYYQRKGRAAGTCDFAGAASVVYQEPAGACDATSSWCVANAGVGEARLQAALDWACGHGADCSAIQPGAACFEPNTKLAHASYAFNSYYQRDGRASGACDFAGAAYVVNQAPSGTCSATAASWCVANTAVGDARLQAALDWACGNGADCSAIQPGATCFQPDTKAAHASYAFNSYYQRKGRAAGTCDFAGAASVVYNEPAGACDATSSWCVAKAGVGDARLQAALDWACGHGANCGAIQPGGACFEPNTKAAHASHAFNSYYQRNRRASGTCDFAGAGSVVYQAPKIGNCVLPSRVC
;
A
#
# COMPACT_ATOMS: atom_id res chain seq x y z
N MET A 1 38.80 -42.38 38.85
CA MET A 1 37.36 -42.11 39.07
C MET A 1 36.94 -40.70 38.68
N ALA A 2 37.65 -39.64 39.07
CA ALA A 2 37.29 -38.25 38.73
C ALA A 2 37.29 -37.92 37.22
N ALA A 3 38.17 -38.53 36.42
CA ALA A 3 38.19 -38.33 34.96
C ALA A 3 37.03 -39.05 34.25
N LEU A 4 36.62 -40.22 34.76
CA LEU A 4 35.48 -40.97 34.24
C LEU A 4 34.16 -40.25 34.55
N ALA A 5 34.05 -39.66 35.75
CA ALA A 5 32.90 -38.84 36.14
C ALA A 5 32.77 -37.57 35.29
N ARG A 6 33.88 -36.91 34.93
CA ARG A 6 33.86 -35.73 34.03
C ARG A 6 33.45 -36.10 32.61
N PHE A 7 33.92 -37.24 32.09
CA PHE A 7 33.56 -37.73 30.76
C PHE A 7 32.08 -38.14 30.68
N LEU A 8 31.56 -38.81 31.72
CA LEU A 8 30.14 -39.13 31.83
C LEU A 8 29.27 -37.89 31.97
N VAL A 9 29.67 -36.86 32.72
CA VAL A 9 28.91 -35.60 32.84
C VAL A 9 28.89 -34.81 31.52
N THR A 10 29.96 -34.82 30.73
CA THR A 10 29.95 -34.20 29.38
C THR A 10 29.13 -34.98 28.36
N VAL A 11 29.13 -36.32 28.42
CA VAL A 11 28.30 -37.17 27.55
C VAL A 11 26.82 -37.10 27.97
N LEU A 12 26.52 -36.98 29.27
CA LEU A 12 25.16 -36.76 29.75
C LEU A 12 24.68 -35.34 29.42
N ALA A 13 25.52 -34.30 29.50
CA ALA A 13 25.16 -32.95 29.08
C ALA A 13 24.96 -32.83 27.56
N ALA A 14 25.69 -33.61 26.76
CA ALA A 14 25.46 -33.73 25.30
C ALA A 14 24.21 -34.58 24.97
N ALA A 15 23.83 -35.53 25.83
CA ALA A 15 22.60 -36.31 25.69
C ALA A 15 21.36 -35.62 26.30
N LEU A 16 21.55 -34.61 27.17
CA LEU A 16 20.53 -33.71 27.70
C LEU A 16 20.44 -32.37 26.95
N ALA A 17 21.18 -32.20 25.85
CA ALA A 17 20.69 -31.37 24.75
C ALA A 17 19.48 -32.11 24.18
N THR A 18 18.34 -32.00 24.87
CA THR A 18 17.03 -32.30 24.32
C THR A 18 17.01 -31.75 22.90
N ASN A 19 16.56 -32.57 21.95
CA ASN A 19 16.04 -32.08 20.69
C ASN A 19 15.00 -31.03 21.03
N VAL A 20 15.43 -29.77 21.16
CA VAL A 20 14.57 -28.64 20.92
C VAL A 20 14.29 -28.82 19.43
N ALA A 21 13.13 -29.41 19.13
CA ALA A 21 12.56 -29.31 17.80
C ALA A 21 12.73 -27.84 17.42
N GLY A 22 13.53 -27.59 16.37
CA GLY A 22 13.81 -26.23 15.97
C GLY A 22 12.46 -25.61 15.68
N ALA A 23 12.07 -24.58 16.44
CA ALA A 23 10.87 -23.83 16.12
C ALA A 23 10.95 -23.50 14.61
N GLY A 24 9.87 -23.80 13.87
CA GLY A 24 9.86 -23.62 12.42
C GLY A 24 10.32 -22.22 12.03
N GLU A 25 11.00 -22.10 10.89
CA GLU A 25 11.51 -20.82 10.42
C GLU A 25 10.60 -20.22 9.35
N VAL A 26 10.45 -18.89 9.36
CA VAL A 26 9.68 -18.15 8.37
C VAL A 26 10.64 -17.40 7.43
N GLY A 27 10.54 -17.70 6.14
CA GLY A 27 11.22 -17.04 5.04
C GLY A 27 10.27 -16.41 4.05
N VAL A 28 10.83 -15.90 2.96
CA VAL A 28 10.08 -15.26 1.87
C VAL A 28 10.54 -15.75 0.50
N ASN A 29 9.63 -15.80 -0.46
CA ASN A 29 9.95 -16.03 -1.86
C ASN A 29 10.45 -14.71 -2.48
N TYR A 30 11.69 -14.66 -2.95
CA TYR A 30 12.21 -13.50 -3.68
C TYR A 30 11.98 -13.68 -5.18
N GLY A 31 10.71 -13.49 -5.58
CA GLY A 31 10.27 -13.40 -6.97
C GLY A 31 10.83 -12.15 -7.65
N ARG A 32 11.11 -12.27 -8.95
CA ARG A 32 11.73 -11.24 -9.79
C ARG A 32 11.11 -11.12 -11.18
N VAL A 33 9.85 -11.53 -11.34
CA VAL A 33 9.07 -11.31 -12.57
C VAL A 33 8.47 -9.92 -12.52
N ALA A 34 9.35 -8.91 -12.61
CA ALA A 34 9.00 -7.50 -12.58
C ALA A 34 10.15 -6.63 -13.14
N ASN A 35 9.81 -5.44 -13.61
CA ASN A 35 10.76 -4.49 -14.22
C ASN A 35 11.11 -3.26 -13.35
N ASP A 36 10.57 -3.18 -12.14
CA ASP A 36 10.71 -2.04 -11.23
C ASP A 36 11.31 -2.39 -9.86
N LEU A 37 11.89 -3.60 -9.71
CA LEU A 37 12.42 -4.07 -8.44
C LEU A 37 13.77 -3.41 -8.06
N PRO A 38 14.06 -3.25 -6.75
CA PRO A 38 15.34 -2.73 -6.26
C PRO A 38 16.52 -3.63 -6.64
N ASP A 39 17.72 -3.06 -6.54
CA ASP A 39 18.94 -3.85 -6.70
C ASP A 39 19.08 -4.88 -5.55
N PRO A 40 19.71 -6.05 -5.80
CA PRO A 40 19.81 -7.11 -4.78
C PRO A 40 20.47 -6.70 -3.46
N ALA A 41 21.41 -5.74 -3.45
CA ALA A 41 22.05 -5.30 -2.21
C ALA A 41 21.08 -4.47 -1.35
N ALA A 42 20.25 -3.62 -1.98
CA ALA A 42 19.15 -2.94 -1.29
C ALA A 42 18.15 -3.96 -0.71
N VAL A 43 17.82 -5.01 -1.47
CA VAL A 43 16.94 -6.09 -0.99
C VAL A 43 17.54 -6.83 0.20
N VAL A 44 18.84 -7.13 0.21
CA VAL A 44 19.50 -7.75 1.37
C VAL A 44 19.40 -6.88 2.61
N ASN A 45 19.55 -5.56 2.47
CA ASN A 45 19.36 -4.63 3.59
C ASN A 45 17.90 -4.63 4.07
N LEU A 46 16.94 -4.69 3.16
CA LEU A 46 15.52 -4.77 3.48
C LEU A 46 15.19 -6.04 4.29
N LEU A 47 15.71 -7.20 3.86
CA LEU A 47 15.53 -8.48 4.55
C LEU A 47 16.06 -8.40 5.99
N LYS A 48 17.29 -7.91 6.17
CA LYS A 48 17.91 -7.76 7.49
C LYS A 48 17.14 -6.81 8.41
N GLN A 49 16.70 -5.66 7.88
CA GLN A 49 15.96 -4.66 8.65
C GLN A 49 14.61 -5.18 9.16
N ASN A 50 14.03 -6.18 8.49
CA ASN A 50 12.74 -6.75 8.84
C ASN A 50 12.85 -8.12 9.51
N GLY A 51 14.05 -8.57 9.90
CA GLY A 51 14.24 -9.83 10.61
C GLY A 51 14.05 -11.09 9.75
N ILE A 52 14.03 -10.97 8.42
CA ILE A 52 13.83 -12.10 7.52
C ILE A 52 15.16 -12.85 7.36
N THR A 53 15.17 -14.12 7.77
CA THR A 53 16.38 -14.95 7.85
C THR A 53 16.46 -16.04 6.78
N MET A 54 15.40 -16.24 5.98
CA MET A 54 15.38 -17.22 4.90
C MET A 54 14.77 -16.65 3.61
N VAL A 55 15.35 -17.01 2.47
CA VAL A 55 14.82 -16.66 1.14
C VAL A 55 14.82 -17.86 0.20
N LYS A 56 13.76 -18.00 -0.60
CA LYS A 56 13.68 -18.92 -1.75
C LYS A 56 13.81 -18.13 -3.05
N LEU A 57 14.72 -18.57 -3.91
CA LEU A 57 14.94 -18.03 -5.25
C LEU A 57 14.39 -18.99 -6.30
N TYR A 58 13.84 -18.46 -7.39
CA TYR A 58 13.35 -19.22 -8.55
C TYR A 58 14.44 -19.47 -9.61
N ASP A 59 15.71 -19.26 -9.25
CA ASP A 59 16.88 -19.54 -10.07
C ASP A 59 18.12 -19.64 -9.16
N ALA A 60 19.31 -19.57 -9.77
CA ALA A 60 20.59 -19.38 -9.09
C ALA A 60 21.34 -18.13 -9.58
N ASN A 61 20.66 -16.98 -9.60
CA ASN A 61 21.24 -15.75 -10.16
C ASN A 61 22.54 -15.33 -9.42
N PRO A 62 23.67 -15.17 -10.15
CA PRO A 62 24.97 -14.91 -9.54
C PRO A 62 25.04 -13.59 -8.78
N LYS A 63 24.34 -12.55 -9.27
CA LYS A 63 24.32 -11.22 -8.63
C LYS A 63 23.58 -11.27 -7.30
N VAL A 64 22.46 -11.99 -7.25
CA VAL A 64 21.67 -12.17 -6.02
C VAL A 64 22.45 -13.03 -5.02
N LEU A 65 23.00 -14.16 -5.45
CA LEU A 65 23.79 -15.04 -4.59
C LEU A 65 25.02 -14.34 -4.01
N ALA A 66 25.73 -13.53 -4.80
CA ALA A 66 26.85 -12.73 -4.32
C ALA A 66 26.41 -11.66 -3.31
N SER A 67 25.25 -11.03 -3.50
CA SER A 67 24.72 -10.04 -2.54
C SER A 67 24.35 -10.66 -1.18
N LEU A 68 23.99 -11.94 -1.16
CA LEU A 68 23.64 -12.69 0.06
C LEU A 68 24.87 -13.24 0.81
N ALA A 69 26.08 -13.04 0.30
CA ALA A 69 27.32 -13.49 0.94
C ALA A 69 27.53 -12.83 2.31
N ASN A 70 27.89 -13.64 3.31
CA ASN A 70 28.18 -13.24 4.69
C ASN A 70 27.02 -12.50 5.38
N THR A 71 25.78 -12.73 4.94
CA THR A 71 24.59 -12.11 5.52
C THR A 71 23.98 -12.90 6.66
N GLY A 72 24.22 -14.21 6.71
CA GLY A 72 23.54 -15.15 7.61
C GLY A 72 22.13 -15.54 7.15
N ILE A 73 21.64 -15.02 6.01
CA ILE A 73 20.34 -15.37 5.44
C ILE A 73 20.47 -16.71 4.72
N LYS A 74 19.63 -17.69 5.08
CA LYS A 74 19.57 -18.99 4.43
C LYS A 74 18.90 -18.88 3.07
N VAL A 75 19.44 -19.59 2.09
CA VAL A 75 18.98 -19.50 0.69
C VAL A 75 18.55 -20.88 0.19
N MET A 76 17.32 -20.99 -0.32
CA MET A 76 16.93 -22.09 -1.20
C MET A 76 17.08 -21.61 -2.64
N VAL A 77 17.91 -22.28 -3.43
CA VAL A 77 18.06 -21.99 -4.87
C VAL A 77 17.25 -22.99 -5.68
N MET A 78 16.90 -22.63 -6.91
CA MET A 78 16.13 -23.49 -7.79
C MET A 78 16.91 -23.87 -9.05
N LEU A 79 16.87 -25.15 -9.41
CA LEU A 79 17.14 -25.62 -10.76
C LEU A 79 15.84 -25.45 -11.57
N PRO A 80 15.77 -24.50 -12.52
CA PRO A 80 14.53 -24.17 -13.24
C PRO A 80 13.93 -25.36 -14.00
N ASN A 81 12.62 -25.31 -14.28
CA ASN A 81 11.91 -26.38 -14.97
C ASN A 81 12.54 -26.74 -16.32
N GLU A 82 13.09 -25.75 -17.03
CA GLU A 82 13.75 -25.87 -18.33
C GLU A 82 15.02 -26.74 -18.26
N GLU A 83 15.67 -26.80 -17.11
CA GLU A 83 16.93 -27.52 -16.90
C GLU A 83 16.72 -28.95 -16.35
N VAL A 84 15.51 -29.28 -15.88
CA VAL A 84 15.19 -30.60 -15.26
C VAL A 84 15.49 -31.75 -16.22
N ALA A 85 15.16 -31.61 -17.50
CA ALA A 85 15.43 -32.66 -18.50
C ALA A 85 16.93 -32.93 -18.66
N ALA A 86 17.76 -31.88 -18.71
CA ALA A 86 19.21 -31.99 -18.84
C ALA A 86 19.83 -32.60 -17.58
N ALA A 87 19.42 -32.13 -16.40
CA ALA A 87 19.87 -32.66 -15.12
C ALA A 87 19.48 -34.13 -14.91
N ALA A 88 18.32 -34.56 -15.43
CA ALA A 88 17.90 -35.96 -15.41
C ALA A 88 18.74 -36.84 -16.35
N ALA A 89 19.08 -36.34 -17.53
CA ALA A 89 19.74 -37.10 -18.59
C ALA A 89 21.26 -37.25 -18.38
N ASP A 90 21.93 -36.22 -17.85
CA ASP A 90 23.39 -36.17 -17.73
C ASP A 90 23.84 -35.85 -16.29
N PRO A 91 24.38 -36.83 -15.54
CA PRO A 91 24.98 -36.58 -14.22
C PRO A 91 26.12 -35.55 -14.24
N ALA A 92 26.87 -35.44 -15.34
CA ALA A 92 27.93 -34.44 -15.46
C ALA A 92 27.36 -33.03 -15.61
N TYR A 93 26.18 -32.88 -16.22
CA TYR A 93 25.44 -31.62 -16.22
C TYR A 93 25.02 -31.22 -14.81
N ALA A 94 24.41 -32.13 -14.04
CA ALA A 94 24.03 -31.87 -12.66
C ALA A 94 25.24 -31.52 -11.77
N LEU A 95 26.40 -32.15 -12.00
CA LEU A 95 27.65 -31.83 -11.30
C LEU A 95 28.16 -30.42 -11.62
N ARG A 96 28.17 -30.03 -12.91
CA ARG A 96 28.56 -28.67 -13.33
C ARG A 96 27.60 -27.65 -12.71
N TRP A 97 26.30 -27.89 -12.83
CA TRP A 97 25.27 -27.02 -12.25
C TRP A 97 25.47 -26.83 -10.74
N ALA A 98 25.64 -27.92 -9.98
CA ALA A 98 25.84 -27.84 -8.53
C ALA A 98 27.16 -27.15 -8.17
N ARG A 99 28.23 -27.35 -8.95
CA ARG A 99 29.51 -26.67 -8.74
C ARG A 99 29.36 -25.16 -8.93
N ASP A 100 28.76 -24.75 -10.04
CA ASP A 100 28.74 -23.36 -10.49
C ASP A 100 27.70 -22.53 -9.72
N ASN A 101 26.59 -23.15 -9.30
CA ASN A 101 25.45 -22.47 -8.68
C ASN A 101 25.35 -22.68 -7.16
N VAL A 102 26.00 -23.70 -6.60
CA VAL A 102 25.95 -24.00 -5.16
C VAL A 102 27.33 -23.94 -4.52
N ALA A 103 28.29 -24.74 -5.00
CA ALA A 103 29.61 -24.81 -4.38
C ALA A 103 30.40 -23.50 -4.52
N ALA A 104 30.27 -22.80 -5.65
CA ALA A 104 30.96 -21.53 -5.91
C ALA A 104 30.61 -20.41 -4.91
N TYR A 105 29.43 -20.45 -4.28
CA TYR A 105 28.96 -19.42 -3.35
C TYR A 105 29.07 -19.84 -1.88
N ARG A 106 29.20 -21.14 -1.59
CA ARG A 106 29.36 -21.67 -0.23
C ARG A 106 30.83 -21.57 0.20
N PRO A 107 31.13 -21.26 1.47
CA PRO A 107 30.20 -21.05 2.58
C PRO A 107 29.69 -19.61 2.74
N ALA A 108 30.17 -18.65 1.94
CA ALA A 108 29.84 -17.24 2.11
C ALA A 108 28.33 -16.99 2.04
N THR A 109 27.65 -17.56 1.06
CA THR A 109 26.18 -17.57 0.98
C THR A 109 25.65 -18.87 1.58
N GLN A 110 24.78 -18.75 2.59
CA GLN A 110 24.19 -19.91 3.29
C GLN A 110 23.08 -20.58 2.47
N ILE A 111 23.42 -21.08 1.28
CA ILE A 111 22.51 -21.97 0.56
C ILE A 111 22.25 -23.19 1.48
N HIS A 112 21.00 -23.62 1.66
CA HIS A 112 20.66 -24.77 2.54
C HIS A 112 19.83 -25.83 1.80
N ALA A 113 19.22 -25.46 0.68
CA ALA A 113 18.44 -26.36 -0.14
C ALA A 113 18.54 -26.03 -1.64
N VAL A 114 18.35 -27.06 -2.45
CA VAL A 114 18.11 -26.98 -3.89
C VAL A 114 16.71 -27.50 -4.18
N ALA A 115 15.85 -26.63 -4.69
CA ALA A 115 14.57 -26.99 -5.29
C ALA A 115 14.82 -27.43 -6.75
N VAL A 116 14.49 -28.67 -7.09
CA VAL A 116 14.60 -29.17 -8.47
C VAL A 116 13.24 -29.03 -9.14
N GLY A 117 13.12 -28.04 -10.03
CA GLY A 117 11.86 -27.57 -10.59
C GLY A 117 10.97 -26.85 -9.58
N ASN A 118 9.81 -26.38 -10.05
CA ASN A 118 8.71 -25.80 -9.27
C ASN A 118 7.39 -26.11 -9.96
N GLU A 119 6.46 -26.76 -9.24
CA GLU A 119 5.12 -27.10 -9.72
C GLU A 119 5.12 -27.81 -11.09
N VAL A 120 6.07 -28.74 -11.26
CA VAL A 120 6.35 -29.41 -12.54
C VAL A 120 5.11 -30.13 -13.07
N PHE A 121 4.30 -30.73 -12.18
CA PHE A 121 3.11 -31.47 -12.57
C PHE A 121 2.06 -30.64 -13.29
N ASP A 122 2.02 -29.33 -13.03
CA ASP A 122 1.03 -28.41 -13.60
C ASP A 122 1.66 -27.60 -14.74
N SER A 123 2.90 -27.14 -14.55
CA SER A 123 3.58 -26.25 -15.50
C SER A 123 4.30 -26.98 -16.64
N ARG A 124 4.82 -28.19 -16.37
CA ARG A 124 5.61 -28.99 -17.32
C ARG A 124 5.34 -30.51 -17.13
N PRO A 125 4.09 -30.98 -17.32
CA PRO A 125 3.75 -32.39 -17.10
C PRO A 125 4.56 -33.36 -17.98
N ASP A 126 5.11 -32.88 -19.10
CA ASP A 126 6.05 -33.62 -19.95
C ASP A 126 7.35 -34.04 -19.22
N LEU A 127 7.69 -33.36 -18.12
CA LEU A 127 8.89 -33.61 -17.33
C LEU A 127 8.66 -34.51 -16.10
N ASN A 128 7.45 -34.97 -15.84
CA ASN A 128 7.10 -35.75 -14.63
C ASN A 128 8.05 -36.95 -14.40
N ALA A 129 8.31 -37.73 -15.45
CA ALA A 129 9.20 -38.90 -15.38
C ALA A 129 10.69 -38.53 -15.22
N LYS A 130 11.06 -37.26 -15.41
CA LYS A 130 12.44 -36.75 -15.32
C LYS A 130 12.76 -36.14 -13.96
N LEU A 131 11.74 -35.81 -13.16
CA LEU A 131 11.90 -35.10 -11.90
C LEU A 131 12.76 -35.87 -10.87
N VAL A 132 12.38 -37.10 -10.56
CA VAL A 132 13.13 -37.94 -9.58
C VAL A 132 14.55 -38.28 -10.06
N PRO A 133 14.79 -38.61 -11.35
CA PRO A 133 16.15 -38.72 -11.88
C PRO A 133 16.99 -37.44 -11.73
N ALA A 134 16.43 -36.26 -12.03
CA ALA A 134 17.13 -34.98 -11.84
C ALA A 134 17.49 -34.74 -10.37
N MET A 135 16.54 -34.93 -9.45
CA MET A 135 16.79 -34.85 -8.00
C MET A 135 17.91 -35.80 -7.55
N THR A 136 17.92 -37.02 -8.09
CA THR A 136 18.95 -38.02 -7.80
C THR A 136 20.33 -37.58 -8.27
N ASN A 137 20.43 -37.04 -9.48
CA ASN A 137 21.70 -36.57 -10.03
C ASN A 137 22.21 -35.32 -9.30
N VAL A 138 21.32 -34.38 -8.93
CA VAL A 138 21.68 -33.21 -8.11
C VAL A 138 22.18 -33.62 -6.73
N GLN A 139 21.52 -34.57 -6.06
CA GLN A 139 22.00 -35.10 -4.78
C GLN A 139 23.37 -35.75 -4.90
N ALA A 140 23.59 -36.55 -5.95
CA ALA A 140 24.87 -37.20 -6.20
C ALA A 140 25.98 -36.16 -6.47
N ALA A 141 25.67 -35.11 -7.22
CA ALA A 141 26.57 -33.99 -7.45
C ALA A 141 26.96 -33.27 -6.15
N LEU A 142 25.97 -32.95 -5.30
CA LEU A 142 26.23 -32.34 -3.99
C LEU A 142 27.05 -33.24 -3.09
N ALA A 143 26.83 -34.57 -3.12
CA ALA A 143 27.66 -35.53 -2.39
C ALA A 143 29.11 -35.54 -2.88
N GLN A 144 29.34 -35.53 -4.20
CA GLN A 144 30.69 -35.46 -4.78
C GLN A 144 31.42 -34.15 -4.40
N LEU A 145 30.67 -33.07 -4.21
CA LEU A 145 31.20 -31.77 -3.79
C LEU A 145 31.36 -31.65 -2.26
N GLY A 146 31.04 -32.70 -1.48
CA GLY A 146 31.11 -32.68 -0.02
C GLY A 146 30.02 -31.84 0.65
N LEU A 147 28.90 -31.59 -0.04
CA LEU A 147 27.83 -30.68 0.39
C LEU A 147 26.52 -31.39 0.76
N ALA A 148 26.41 -32.72 0.57
CA ALA A 148 25.16 -33.47 0.76
C ALA A 148 24.54 -33.36 2.17
N ASP A 149 25.35 -33.17 3.21
CA ASP A 149 24.84 -33.00 4.57
C ASP A 149 24.27 -31.59 4.80
N ALA A 150 24.91 -30.59 4.18
CA ALA A 150 24.60 -29.18 4.36
C ALA A 150 23.55 -28.64 3.38
N VAL A 151 23.34 -29.27 2.23
CA VAL A 151 22.32 -28.88 1.23
C VAL A 151 21.33 -30.01 1.02
N LYS A 152 20.05 -29.74 1.29
CA LYS A 152 18.98 -30.69 1.01
C LYS A 152 18.47 -30.53 -0.42
N VAL A 153 18.07 -31.64 -1.04
CA VAL A 153 17.40 -31.63 -2.34
C VAL A 153 15.91 -31.87 -2.13
N THR A 154 15.09 -30.94 -2.61
CA THR A 154 13.62 -31.00 -2.55
C THR A 154 13.03 -30.63 -3.91
N THR A 155 11.71 -30.68 -4.04
CA THR A 155 10.96 -30.14 -5.18
C THR A 155 9.65 -29.53 -4.66
N PRO A 156 9.37 -28.24 -4.93
CA PRO A 156 8.09 -27.63 -4.64
C PRO A 156 7.00 -28.22 -5.53
N VAL A 157 6.02 -28.87 -4.91
CA VAL A 157 4.85 -29.46 -5.55
C VAL A 157 3.63 -28.58 -5.30
N ALA A 158 2.84 -28.30 -6.33
CA ALA A 158 1.57 -27.59 -6.16
C ALA A 158 0.57 -28.45 -5.38
N PHE A 159 -0.29 -27.84 -4.55
CA PHE A 159 -1.33 -28.57 -3.82
C PHE A 159 -2.30 -29.35 -4.72
N SER A 160 -2.45 -28.95 -5.98
CA SER A 160 -3.22 -29.68 -7.01
C SER A 160 -2.77 -31.15 -7.21
N ALA A 161 -1.56 -31.51 -6.77
CA ALA A 161 -1.06 -32.89 -6.79
C ALA A 161 -1.83 -33.81 -5.81
N VAL A 162 -2.48 -33.23 -4.80
CA VAL A 162 -3.38 -33.92 -3.87
C VAL A 162 -4.80 -33.84 -4.42
N THR A 163 -5.46 -34.99 -4.48
CA THR A 163 -6.89 -35.15 -4.81
C THR A 163 -7.63 -35.65 -3.58
N ASP A 164 -8.96 -35.51 -3.61
CA ASP A 164 -9.84 -35.97 -2.52
C ASP A 164 -9.41 -35.36 -1.17
N SER A 165 -9.16 -34.05 -1.18
CA SER A 165 -8.63 -33.32 -0.03
C SER A 165 -9.70 -32.93 1.00
N TYR A 166 -10.94 -33.39 0.83
CA TYR A 166 -12.04 -33.22 1.78
C TYR A 166 -12.84 -34.52 1.94
N PRO A 167 -12.95 -35.07 3.18
CA PRO A 167 -12.26 -34.61 4.39
C PRO A 167 -10.73 -34.78 4.27
N PRO A 168 -9.89 -34.01 5.01
CA PRO A 168 -8.43 -34.10 4.92
C PRO A 168 -7.87 -35.53 5.03
N SER A 169 -8.46 -36.38 5.87
CA SER A 169 -8.09 -37.78 6.05
C SER A 169 -8.22 -38.67 4.80
N SER A 170 -9.01 -38.24 3.80
CA SER A 170 -9.14 -38.93 2.51
C SER A 170 -8.09 -38.51 1.48
N GLY A 171 -7.24 -37.53 1.83
CA GLY A 171 -6.24 -36.95 0.95
C GLY A 171 -5.31 -38.01 0.36
N ARG A 172 -5.22 -38.04 -0.98
CA ARG A 172 -4.28 -38.89 -1.71
C ARG A 172 -3.64 -38.15 -2.87
N PHE A 173 -2.46 -38.57 -3.31
CA PHE A 173 -1.90 -38.01 -4.55
C PHE A 173 -2.69 -38.48 -5.76
N ARG A 174 -2.80 -37.65 -6.80
CA ARG A 174 -3.48 -38.01 -8.05
C ARG A 174 -2.93 -39.32 -8.63
N ASP A 175 -3.82 -40.15 -9.14
CA ASP A 175 -3.50 -41.52 -9.58
C ASP A 175 -2.40 -41.57 -10.67
N ASP A 176 -2.35 -40.54 -11.53
CA ASP A 176 -1.39 -40.44 -12.64
C ASP A 176 0.08 -40.25 -12.18
N ILE A 177 0.28 -39.69 -10.99
CA ILE A 177 1.61 -39.39 -10.41
C ILE A 177 1.92 -40.19 -9.14
N ALA A 178 0.91 -40.70 -8.43
CA ALA A 178 1.05 -41.28 -7.09
C ALA A 178 2.11 -42.39 -7.03
N GLN A 179 1.97 -43.43 -7.86
CA GLN A 179 2.89 -44.57 -7.86
C GLN A 179 4.15 -44.33 -8.71
N THR A 180 4.02 -43.57 -9.80
CA THR A 180 5.05 -43.42 -10.82
C THR A 180 6.09 -42.35 -10.47
N VAL A 181 5.70 -41.30 -9.72
CA VAL A 181 6.56 -40.17 -9.42
C VAL A 181 6.61 -39.86 -7.92
N MET A 182 5.46 -39.69 -7.27
CA MET A 182 5.41 -39.31 -5.85
C MET A 182 6.02 -40.36 -4.94
N LYS A 183 5.62 -41.63 -5.07
CA LYS A 183 6.21 -42.70 -4.24
C LYS A 183 7.73 -42.84 -4.39
N PRO A 184 8.32 -42.84 -5.61
CA PRO A 184 9.77 -42.76 -5.79
C PRO A 184 10.40 -41.50 -5.21
N MET A 185 9.74 -40.34 -5.32
CA MET A 185 10.20 -39.07 -4.77
C MET A 185 10.25 -39.10 -3.23
N LEU A 186 9.17 -39.52 -2.56
CA LEU A 186 9.13 -39.66 -1.11
C LEU A 186 10.17 -40.66 -0.60
N LYS A 187 10.40 -41.76 -1.35
CA LYS A 187 11.49 -42.70 -1.08
C LYS A 187 12.87 -42.04 -1.18
N PHE A 188 13.09 -41.22 -2.20
CA PHE A 188 14.32 -40.45 -2.36
C PHE A 188 14.52 -39.49 -1.17
N LEU A 189 13.51 -38.68 -0.83
CA LEU A 189 13.58 -37.69 0.25
C LEU A 189 13.85 -38.34 1.59
N LYS A 190 13.17 -39.45 1.91
CA LYS A 190 13.41 -40.23 3.13
C LYS A 190 14.85 -40.77 3.20
N ARG A 191 15.37 -41.30 2.10
CA ARG A 191 16.74 -41.86 2.03
C ARG A 191 17.81 -40.79 2.21
N THR A 192 17.57 -39.56 1.75
CA THR A 192 18.55 -38.46 1.81
C THR A 192 18.40 -37.58 3.06
N GLY A 193 17.44 -37.89 3.94
CA GLY A 193 17.13 -37.07 5.11
C GLY A 193 16.59 -35.69 4.74
N SER A 194 15.94 -35.59 3.58
CA SER A 194 15.31 -34.37 3.06
C SER A 194 13.83 -34.30 3.47
N TYR A 195 13.08 -33.39 2.87
CA TYR A 195 11.67 -33.11 3.13
C TYR A 195 10.94 -32.84 1.82
N LEU A 196 9.61 -33.02 1.81
CA LEU A 196 8.77 -32.57 0.71
C LEU A 196 8.57 -31.06 0.84
N THR A 197 8.55 -30.33 -0.28
CA THR A 197 8.13 -28.94 -0.31
C THR A 197 6.78 -28.89 -1.04
N ILE A 198 5.77 -28.28 -0.43
CA ILE A 198 4.43 -28.15 -0.99
C ILE A 198 4.04 -26.67 -1.03
N ASN A 199 3.47 -26.22 -2.14
CA ASN A 199 2.93 -24.87 -2.30
C ASN A 199 1.43 -24.93 -2.03
N ILE A 200 0.97 -24.22 -0.99
CA ILE A 200 -0.42 -24.25 -0.53
C ILE A 200 -0.96 -22.84 -0.44
N TYR A 201 -2.09 -22.59 -1.09
CA TYR A 201 -2.76 -21.29 -1.12
C TYR A 201 -4.23 -21.43 -0.72
N PRO A 202 -4.57 -21.24 0.57
CA PRO A 202 -5.96 -21.20 1.05
C PRO A 202 -6.82 -20.18 0.29
N PHE A 203 -6.21 -19.06 -0.12
CA PHE A 203 -6.82 -18.06 -1.00
C PHE A 203 -7.44 -18.68 -2.26
N LEU A 204 -6.71 -19.57 -2.95
CA LEU A 204 -7.18 -20.14 -4.22
C LEU A 204 -8.38 -21.07 -3.98
N ALA A 205 -8.31 -21.92 -2.97
CA ALA A 205 -9.42 -22.80 -2.61
C ALA A 205 -10.68 -22.01 -2.21
N TYR A 206 -10.53 -20.96 -1.38
CA TYR A 206 -11.63 -20.08 -1.03
C TYR A 206 -12.24 -19.40 -2.26
N ALA A 207 -11.41 -18.80 -3.12
CA ALA A 207 -11.90 -18.07 -4.28
C ALA A 207 -12.56 -18.98 -5.34
N ASP A 208 -12.23 -20.28 -5.38
CA ASP A 208 -12.93 -21.24 -6.24
C ASP A 208 -14.25 -21.76 -5.62
N HIS A 209 -14.35 -21.76 -4.28
CA HIS A 209 -15.50 -22.28 -3.53
C HIS A 209 -15.98 -21.38 -2.38
N PRO A 210 -16.31 -20.09 -2.64
CA PRO A 210 -16.65 -19.12 -1.58
C PRO A 210 -17.96 -19.45 -0.86
N ASP A 211 -18.86 -20.22 -1.49
CA ASP A 211 -20.11 -20.69 -0.91
C ASP A 211 -19.91 -21.89 0.06
N GLN A 212 -18.74 -22.54 0.04
CA GLN A 212 -18.47 -23.75 0.83
C GLN A 212 -17.36 -23.54 1.88
N ILE A 213 -16.44 -22.64 1.60
CA ILE A 213 -15.30 -22.34 2.46
C ILE A 213 -15.52 -20.95 3.05
N SER A 214 -15.60 -20.84 4.38
CA SER A 214 -15.70 -19.53 5.01
C SER A 214 -14.38 -18.76 4.91
N LEU A 215 -14.47 -17.44 4.77
CA LEU A 215 -13.30 -16.58 4.67
C LEU A 215 -12.42 -16.69 5.93
N ASP A 216 -13.01 -16.77 7.11
CA ASP A 216 -12.27 -16.89 8.37
C ASP A 216 -11.49 -18.20 8.46
N TYR A 217 -12.03 -19.31 7.96
CA TYR A 217 -11.33 -20.58 7.88
C TYR A 217 -10.14 -20.51 6.90
N ALA A 218 -10.32 -19.85 5.75
CA ALA A 218 -9.25 -19.62 4.78
C ALA A 218 -8.13 -18.71 5.32
N LEU A 219 -8.50 -17.66 6.06
CA LEU A 219 -7.55 -16.72 6.68
C LEU A 219 -6.89 -17.29 7.94
N GLY A 220 -7.42 -18.38 8.51
CA GLY A 220 -6.97 -18.93 9.80
C GLY A 220 -7.38 -18.08 11.01
N ASN A 221 -8.42 -17.25 10.87
CA ASN A 221 -8.95 -16.43 11.96
C ASN A 221 -9.65 -17.35 12.96
N THR A 222 -9.18 -17.40 14.21
CA THR A 222 -9.87 -18.17 15.26
C THR A 222 -10.75 -17.25 16.10
N ASN A 223 -11.95 -17.72 16.46
CA ASN A 223 -12.75 -17.05 17.48
C ASN A 223 -12.18 -17.38 18.87
N PRO A 224 -11.99 -16.40 19.77
CA PRO A 224 -11.52 -16.64 21.13
C PRO A 224 -12.40 -17.63 21.92
N GLY A 225 -13.69 -17.76 21.57
CA GLY A 225 -14.65 -18.68 22.18
C GLY A 225 -14.67 -20.12 21.61
N ALA A 226 -14.04 -20.37 20.46
CA ALA A 226 -14.14 -21.65 19.75
C ALA A 226 -13.33 -22.79 20.39
N ARG A 227 -12.49 -22.50 21.40
CA ARG A 227 -11.67 -23.53 22.08
C ARG A 227 -12.43 -24.33 23.16
N GLY A 228 -13.77 -24.18 23.28
CA GLY A 228 -14.48 -24.57 24.51
C GLY A 228 -15.76 -25.40 24.42
N ASP A 229 -16.42 -25.58 23.27
CA ASP A 229 -17.71 -26.29 23.24
C ASP A 229 -17.89 -27.16 21.98
N ALA A 230 -17.82 -28.48 22.18
CA ALA A 230 -17.99 -29.50 21.15
C ALA A 230 -19.47 -29.85 20.84
N THR A 231 -20.44 -29.04 21.26
CA THR A 231 -21.88 -29.39 21.14
C THR A 231 -22.69 -28.58 20.12
N ALA A 232 -22.08 -27.68 19.34
CA ALA A 232 -22.79 -26.93 18.29
C ALA A 232 -23.00 -27.74 16.99
N GLY A 233 -23.71 -28.86 17.10
CA GLY A 233 -24.27 -29.57 15.97
C GLY A 233 -25.63 -28.98 15.56
N LEU A 234 -25.82 -28.82 14.25
CA LEU A 234 -27.07 -28.63 13.50
C LEU A 234 -27.44 -27.19 13.08
N MET A 235 -27.26 -26.99 11.77
CA MET A 235 -28.11 -26.24 10.84
C MET A 235 -28.18 -24.71 11.00
N GLY A 236 -27.45 -23.99 10.12
CA GLY A 236 -27.97 -22.77 9.50
C GLY A 236 -27.35 -21.42 9.88
N ALA A 237 -26.26 -21.36 10.66
CA ALA A 237 -25.60 -20.10 11.07
C ALA A 237 -24.09 -20.02 10.75
N ALA A 238 -23.57 -20.90 9.90
CA ALA A 238 -22.14 -21.23 9.79
C ALA A 238 -21.25 -20.28 8.94
N LEU A 239 -21.69 -19.08 8.58
CA LEU A 239 -20.88 -18.18 7.73
C LEU A 239 -20.25 -17.00 8.48
N LEU A 240 -20.44 -16.88 9.79
CA LEU A 240 -19.93 -15.74 10.58
C LEU A 240 -18.99 -16.14 11.73
N GLU A 241 -18.81 -17.44 12.01
CA GLU A 241 -17.96 -17.92 13.11
C GLU A 241 -17.12 -19.12 12.65
N ASN A 242 -15.79 -19.04 12.76
CA ASN A 242 -14.90 -20.19 12.51
C ASN A 242 -14.95 -21.17 13.69
N ASN A 243 -16.01 -21.98 13.73
CA ASN A 243 -16.26 -23.00 14.75
C ASN A 243 -15.52 -24.32 14.49
N GLY A 244 -14.59 -24.33 13.52
CA GLY A 244 -13.84 -25.51 13.10
C GLY A 244 -14.61 -26.41 12.15
N VAL A 245 -13.91 -27.00 11.19
CA VAL A 245 -14.44 -27.95 10.22
C VAL A 245 -14.06 -29.37 10.68
N PRO A 246 -15.03 -30.22 11.06
CA PRO A 246 -14.73 -31.59 11.46
C PRO A 246 -14.35 -32.45 10.24
N ASP A 247 -13.43 -33.38 10.47
CA ASP A 247 -13.10 -34.49 9.58
C ASP A 247 -13.92 -35.70 10.03
N ASP A 248 -14.94 -36.06 9.24
CA ASP A 248 -15.94 -37.07 9.63
C ASP A 248 -15.35 -38.48 9.84
N ASP A 249 -14.22 -38.79 9.21
CA ASP A 249 -13.59 -40.10 9.30
C ASP A 249 -12.70 -40.25 10.54
N THR A 250 -12.06 -39.16 10.99
CA THR A 250 -11.09 -39.19 12.10
C THR A 250 -11.57 -38.49 13.38
N GLY A 251 -12.57 -37.62 13.26
CA GLY A 251 -13.04 -36.75 14.34
C GLY A 251 -12.10 -35.57 14.66
N LEU A 252 -11.03 -35.37 13.88
CA LEU A 252 -10.17 -34.18 14.00
C LEU A 252 -10.93 -32.93 13.57
N VAL A 253 -10.64 -31.78 14.19
CA VAL A 253 -11.29 -30.52 13.86
C VAL A 253 -10.26 -29.52 13.37
N TYR A 254 -10.50 -28.97 12.18
CA TYR A 254 -9.61 -28.04 11.50
C TYR A 254 -10.13 -26.61 11.64
N TYR A 255 -9.33 -25.73 12.25
CA TYR A 255 -9.65 -24.30 12.37
C TYR A 255 -8.93 -23.43 11.33
N SER A 256 -8.07 -24.02 10.51
CA SER A 256 -7.39 -23.35 9.41
C SER A 256 -7.41 -24.22 8.17
N LEU A 257 -7.80 -23.64 7.04
CA LEU A 257 -7.74 -24.33 5.76
C LEU A 257 -6.30 -24.72 5.39
N LEU A 258 -5.31 -23.95 5.84
CA LEU A 258 -3.90 -24.30 5.67
C LEU A 258 -3.56 -25.62 6.35
N ASP A 259 -4.07 -25.84 7.58
CA ASP A 259 -3.85 -27.08 8.31
C ASP A 259 -4.55 -28.27 7.65
N ALA A 260 -5.77 -28.06 7.15
CA ALA A 260 -6.50 -29.10 6.42
C ALA A 260 -5.80 -29.49 5.11
N GLN A 261 -5.30 -28.52 4.34
CA GLN A 261 -4.55 -28.79 3.11
C GLN A 261 -3.20 -29.46 3.40
N LEU A 262 -2.50 -29.01 4.45
CA LEU A 262 -1.25 -29.65 4.86
C LEU A 262 -1.47 -31.07 5.37
N ASP A 263 -2.54 -31.33 6.13
CA ASP A 263 -2.87 -32.68 6.57
C ASP A 263 -3.35 -33.58 5.44
N ALA A 264 -4.12 -33.08 4.48
CA ALA A 264 -4.44 -33.84 3.27
C ALA A 264 -3.16 -34.27 2.52
N THR A 265 -2.13 -33.44 2.54
CA THR A 265 -0.80 -33.79 2.00
C THR A 265 -0.13 -34.87 2.85
N TYR A 266 -0.19 -34.79 4.19
CA TYR A 266 0.34 -35.82 5.07
C TYR A 266 -0.39 -37.16 4.91
N TYR A 267 -1.72 -37.19 4.85
CA TYR A 267 -2.48 -38.40 4.58
C TYR A 267 -2.11 -39.01 3.21
N ALA A 268 -1.91 -38.19 2.19
CA ALA A 268 -1.45 -38.66 0.88
C ALA A 268 -0.03 -39.28 0.94
N MET A 269 0.84 -38.77 1.80
CA MET A 269 2.16 -39.36 2.05
C MET A 269 2.07 -40.66 2.85
N ASP A 270 1.15 -40.73 3.80
CA ASP A 270 0.90 -41.90 4.66
C ASP A 270 0.39 -43.08 3.83
N ASP A 271 -0.56 -42.82 2.92
CA ASP A 271 -1.11 -43.80 1.97
C ASP A 271 -0.02 -44.41 1.08
N LEU A 272 0.99 -43.61 0.69
CA LEU A 272 2.15 -44.11 -0.04
C LEU A 272 3.22 -44.79 0.84
N GLY A 273 3.03 -44.83 2.17
CA GLY A 273 3.88 -45.52 3.14
C GLY A 273 4.98 -44.65 3.78
N PHE A 274 4.79 -43.33 3.86
CA PHE A 274 5.79 -42.38 4.37
C PHE A 274 5.36 -41.55 5.60
N PRO A 275 4.83 -42.15 6.67
CA PRO A 275 4.23 -41.43 7.81
C PRO A 275 5.19 -40.74 8.76
N SER A 276 6.46 -40.60 8.39
CA SER A 276 7.47 -39.91 9.18
C SER A 276 8.22 -38.86 8.36
N LEU A 277 7.86 -38.67 7.10
CA LEU A 277 8.52 -37.73 6.21
C LEU A 277 7.90 -36.34 6.42
N ARG A 278 8.74 -35.32 6.54
CA ARG A 278 8.30 -33.93 6.76
C ARG A 278 7.84 -33.30 5.45
N ALA A 279 6.87 -32.39 5.55
CA ALA A 279 6.47 -31.49 4.48
C ALA A 279 6.58 -30.04 4.95
N TYR A 280 7.21 -29.18 4.14
CA TYR A 280 7.39 -27.75 4.40
C TYR A 280 6.67 -26.92 3.35
N LEU A 281 6.24 -25.71 3.73
CA LEU A 281 5.52 -24.80 2.86
C LEU A 281 6.51 -24.03 1.99
N GLY A 282 6.59 -24.41 0.71
CA GLY A 282 7.49 -23.78 -0.27
C GLY A 282 7.00 -22.43 -0.78
N GLU A 283 5.69 -22.24 -0.71
CA GLU A 283 4.96 -21.02 -1.02
C GLU A 283 3.64 -21.05 -0.28
N THR A 284 3.29 -19.94 0.33
CA THR A 284 1.94 -19.66 0.80
C THR A 284 1.72 -18.16 0.88
N GLY A 285 0.55 -17.68 0.50
CA GLY A 285 0.30 -16.25 0.43
C GLY A 285 -1.16 -15.90 0.18
N HIS A 286 -1.46 -14.62 0.36
CA HIS A 286 -2.78 -14.05 0.09
C HIS A 286 -2.59 -12.68 -0.58
N PRO A 287 -3.22 -12.43 -1.74
CA PRO A 287 -3.01 -11.22 -2.51
C PRO A 287 -3.69 -10.01 -1.87
N SER A 288 -3.05 -8.85 -1.96
CA SER A 288 -3.52 -7.59 -1.37
C SER A 288 -4.40 -6.75 -2.29
N GLY A 289 -4.60 -7.20 -3.53
CA GLY A 289 -5.27 -6.46 -4.59
C GLY A 289 -5.42 -7.30 -5.85
N GLY A 290 -6.02 -6.70 -6.87
CA GLY A 290 -6.34 -7.36 -8.14
C GLY A 290 -7.62 -8.20 -8.04
N ARG A 291 -8.05 -8.75 -9.17
CA ARG A 291 -9.25 -9.54 -9.33
C ARG A 291 -8.89 -10.91 -9.87
N ARG A 292 -9.54 -11.93 -9.31
CA ARG A 292 -9.54 -13.29 -9.86
C ARG A 292 -10.89 -13.55 -10.51
N HIS A 293 -10.93 -13.80 -11.81
CA HIS A 293 -12.14 -14.17 -12.54
C HIS A 293 -12.27 -15.70 -12.55
N GLY A 294 -13.00 -16.24 -11.58
CA GLY A 294 -13.27 -17.68 -11.50
C GLY A 294 -14.03 -18.26 -12.70
N GLY A 295 -13.62 -19.46 -13.12
CA GLY A 295 -14.23 -20.25 -14.19
C GLY A 295 -15.64 -20.79 -13.87
N ARG A 296 -16.41 -21.03 -14.95
CA ARG A 296 -17.77 -21.61 -15.06
C ARG A 296 -18.64 -21.64 -13.78
N GLY A 297 -19.16 -20.48 -13.41
CA GLY A 297 -20.26 -20.38 -12.45
C GLY A 297 -20.88 -19.00 -12.48
N ARG A 298 -21.69 -18.72 -13.50
CA ARG A 298 -22.45 -17.46 -13.57
C ARG A 298 -23.36 -17.36 -12.35
N ARG A 299 -23.01 -16.50 -11.38
CA ARG A 299 -24.01 -15.76 -10.63
C ARG A 299 -23.72 -14.28 -10.72
N HIS A 300 -24.68 -13.62 -11.33
CA HIS A 300 -24.87 -12.19 -11.35
C HIS A 300 -25.19 -11.76 -9.91
N LEU A 301 -24.17 -11.46 -9.10
CA LEU A 301 -24.31 -10.67 -7.89
C LEU A 301 -24.04 -9.23 -8.28
N MET A 302 -25.11 -8.51 -8.55
CA MET A 302 -25.07 -7.06 -8.66
C MET A 302 -24.76 -6.49 -7.27
N ALA A 303 -23.77 -5.59 -7.21
CA ALA A 303 -23.52 -4.59 -6.16
C ALA A 303 -23.05 -5.09 -4.77
N GLY A 304 -21.79 -4.76 -4.43
CA GLY A 304 -21.28 -4.67 -3.05
C GLY A 304 -20.02 -5.50 -2.76
N ASP A 305 -18.97 -4.86 -2.24
CA ASP A 305 -17.97 -5.33 -1.24
C ASP A 305 -17.37 -6.76 -1.21
N ASP A 306 -17.42 -7.56 -2.28
CA ASP A 306 -16.88 -8.94 -2.27
C ASP A 306 -15.45 -9.10 -2.84
N ASP A 307 -14.56 -8.11 -2.67
CA ASP A 307 -13.14 -8.30 -3.03
C ASP A 307 -12.39 -9.04 -1.91
N VAL A 308 -11.95 -10.26 -2.19
CA VAL A 308 -11.19 -11.07 -1.21
C VAL A 308 -9.69 -10.85 -1.31
N ALA A 309 -9.20 -10.32 -2.42
CA ALA A 309 -7.81 -9.92 -2.59
C ALA A 309 -7.64 -8.48 -2.09
N THR A 310 -7.50 -8.32 -0.77
CA THR A 310 -7.39 -7.00 -0.13
C THR A 310 -6.20 -6.96 0.82
N VAL A 311 -5.63 -5.76 1.00
CA VAL A 311 -4.58 -5.50 2.00
C VAL A 311 -4.97 -6.06 3.37
N ALA A 312 -6.24 -5.91 3.77
CA ALA A 312 -6.80 -6.43 5.01
C ALA A 312 -6.67 -7.96 5.13
N ASN A 313 -7.14 -8.70 4.13
CA ASN A 313 -7.13 -10.16 4.15
C ASN A 313 -5.70 -10.70 3.99
N ALA A 314 -4.89 -10.06 3.16
CA ALA A 314 -3.46 -10.36 3.03
C ALA A 314 -2.73 -10.19 4.37
N HIS A 315 -2.94 -9.05 5.04
CA HIS A 315 -2.40 -8.77 6.36
C HIS A 315 -2.80 -9.84 7.39
N ALA A 316 -4.09 -10.17 7.46
CA ALA A 316 -4.60 -11.18 8.41
C ALA A 316 -3.97 -12.55 8.17
N TYR A 317 -4.04 -13.05 6.93
CA TYR A 317 -3.50 -14.36 6.59
C TYR A 317 -2.00 -14.47 6.87
N ILE A 318 -1.22 -13.51 6.37
CA ILE A 318 0.23 -13.52 6.51
C ILE A 318 0.65 -13.42 7.98
N ASN A 319 0.03 -12.53 8.78
CA ASN A 319 0.37 -12.44 10.19
C ASN A 319 -0.05 -13.69 10.98
N ASN A 320 -1.18 -14.33 10.65
CA ASN A 320 -1.57 -15.59 11.28
C ASN A 320 -0.51 -16.68 11.03
N VAL A 321 0.01 -16.78 9.81
CA VAL A 321 1.08 -17.74 9.46
C VAL A 321 2.40 -17.38 10.15
N ILE A 322 2.84 -16.11 10.09
CA ILE A 322 4.09 -15.68 10.73
C ILE A 322 4.04 -15.92 12.24
N ASN A 323 2.99 -15.42 12.90
CA ASN A 323 2.86 -15.49 14.36
C ASN A 323 2.80 -16.93 14.85
N ARG A 324 2.09 -17.83 14.15
CA ARG A 324 2.00 -19.23 14.60
C ARG A 324 3.35 -19.93 14.53
N VAL A 325 4.12 -19.70 13.45
CA VAL A 325 5.42 -20.34 13.26
C VAL A 325 6.43 -19.80 14.26
N LEU A 326 6.49 -18.48 14.46
CA LEU A 326 7.38 -17.85 15.43
C LEU A 326 7.04 -18.21 16.89
N ALA A 327 5.77 -18.50 17.19
CA ALA A 327 5.33 -18.99 18.48
C ALA A 327 5.63 -20.49 18.71
N GLY A 328 6.18 -21.18 17.72
CA GLY A 328 6.43 -22.63 17.76
C GLY A 328 5.16 -23.47 17.64
N ASN A 329 4.03 -22.88 17.23
CA ASN A 329 2.77 -23.57 16.98
C ASN A 329 2.70 -24.01 15.51
N THR A 330 3.60 -24.90 15.11
CA THR A 330 3.79 -25.34 13.73
C THR A 330 3.04 -26.62 13.37
N GLY A 331 2.56 -27.35 14.37
CA GLY A 331 1.83 -28.60 14.17
C GLY A 331 0.43 -28.42 13.59
N THR A 332 -0.09 -29.50 13.02
CA THR A 332 -1.45 -29.63 12.50
C THR A 332 -2.25 -30.64 13.35
N PRO A 333 -3.59 -30.74 13.20
CA PRO A 333 -4.38 -31.76 13.92
C PRO A 333 -3.88 -33.20 13.76
N HIS A 334 -3.51 -33.65 12.55
CA HIS A 334 -2.94 -34.99 12.30
C HIS A 334 -1.48 -35.10 12.71
N ARG A 335 -0.71 -34.00 12.60
CA ARG A 335 0.72 -33.94 12.94
C ARG A 335 1.02 -32.84 13.98
N PRO A 336 0.56 -32.97 15.24
CA PRO A 336 0.65 -31.90 16.23
C PRO A 336 2.09 -31.56 16.67
N GLY A 337 3.02 -32.50 16.48
CA GLY A 337 4.45 -32.29 16.77
C GLY A 337 5.32 -32.03 15.52
N ALA A 338 4.71 -31.75 14.37
CA ALA A 338 5.49 -31.42 13.17
C ALA A 338 6.03 -29.98 13.21
N ASP A 339 7.27 -29.83 12.77
CA ASP A 339 7.85 -28.52 12.46
C ASP A 339 7.41 -28.08 11.07
N MET A 340 7.28 -26.77 10.88
CA MET A 340 6.83 -26.18 9.62
C MET A 340 7.73 -24.98 9.28
N ASP A 341 8.68 -25.21 8.37
CA ASP A 341 9.34 -24.11 7.69
C ASP A 341 8.40 -23.56 6.61
N VAL A 342 8.32 -22.24 6.54
CA VAL A 342 7.42 -21.50 5.64
C VAL A 342 8.22 -20.55 4.76
N TYR A 343 7.86 -20.48 3.48
CA TYR A 343 8.22 -19.37 2.61
C TYR A 343 6.95 -18.61 2.22
N ILE A 344 6.86 -17.36 2.69
CA ILE A 344 5.76 -16.47 2.35
C ILE A 344 5.93 -16.00 0.89
N PHE A 345 4.90 -16.24 0.09
CA PHE A 345 4.80 -15.78 -1.29
C PHE A 345 4.06 -14.43 -1.32
N ALA A 346 4.71 -13.30 -1.63
CA ALA A 346 6.12 -13.13 -1.99
C ALA A 346 6.74 -11.85 -1.41
N LEU A 347 8.05 -11.64 -1.59
CA LEU A 347 8.74 -10.46 -1.07
C LEU A 347 8.23 -9.15 -1.70
N PHE A 348 7.99 -9.13 -3.02
CA PHE A 348 7.54 -7.94 -3.74
C PHE A 348 6.27 -8.20 -4.53
N ASN A 349 5.51 -7.13 -4.77
CA ASN A 349 4.53 -7.11 -5.86
C ASN A 349 5.29 -7.22 -7.19
N GLU A 350 4.87 -8.15 -8.05
CA GLU A 350 5.59 -8.54 -9.26
C GLU A 350 4.79 -8.15 -10.51
N ASN A 351 5.04 -6.95 -11.03
CA ASN A 351 4.21 -6.28 -12.04
C ASN A 351 4.19 -6.95 -13.43
N GLU A 352 5.08 -7.91 -13.69
CA GLU A 352 5.08 -8.70 -14.94
C GLU A 352 4.44 -10.08 -14.76
N LYS A 353 3.91 -10.41 -13.57
CA LYS A 353 3.09 -11.60 -13.37
C LYS A 353 1.64 -11.37 -13.83
N GLY A 354 1.00 -12.43 -14.30
CA GLY A 354 -0.37 -12.39 -14.80
C GLY A 354 -0.49 -11.77 -16.20
N ALA A 355 -1.46 -12.26 -16.97
CA ALA A 355 -1.84 -11.68 -18.25
C ALA A 355 -3.35 -11.81 -18.43
N GLY A 356 -4.02 -10.74 -18.86
CA GLY A 356 -5.44 -10.75 -19.16
C GLY A 356 -6.32 -10.22 -18.01
N ALA A 357 -7.48 -10.83 -17.80
CA ALA A 357 -8.48 -10.37 -16.83
C ALA A 357 -8.13 -10.69 -15.36
N ASP A 358 -7.12 -11.54 -15.11
CA ASP A 358 -6.67 -11.95 -13.79
C ASP A 358 -5.34 -11.27 -13.44
N ASP A 359 -5.39 -10.22 -12.61
CA ASP A 359 -4.23 -9.41 -12.20
C ASP A 359 -3.81 -9.65 -10.74
N VAL A 360 -4.49 -10.56 -10.03
CA VAL A 360 -4.21 -10.90 -8.63
C VAL A 360 -2.76 -11.35 -8.37
N GLU A 361 -2.14 -11.98 -9.37
CA GLU A 361 -0.74 -12.44 -9.32
C GLU A 361 0.29 -11.30 -9.15
N GLN A 362 -0.09 -10.05 -9.43
CA GLN A 362 0.76 -8.87 -9.29
C GLN A 362 0.81 -8.34 -7.85
N HIS A 363 -0.03 -8.89 -6.95
CA HIS A 363 -0.33 -8.27 -5.65
C HIS A 363 -0.06 -9.17 -4.44
N PHE A 364 0.82 -10.17 -4.55
CA PHE A 364 1.21 -11.05 -3.43
C PHE A 364 2.31 -10.49 -2.52
N GLY A 365 2.86 -9.32 -2.83
CA GLY A 365 4.03 -8.76 -2.17
C GLY A 365 3.80 -8.36 -0.72
N LEU A 366 4.77 -8.68 0.13
CA LEU A 366 4.96 -8.03 1.43
C LEU A 366 5.36 -6.55 1.28
N PHE A 367 6.10 -6.24 0.21
CA PHE A 367 6.56 -4.91 -0.13
C PHE A 367 6.12 -4.48 -1.53
N TYR A 368 5.88 -3.19 -1.70
CA TYR A 368 5.91 -2.56 -3.01
C TYR A 368 7.36 -2.54 -3.56
N PRO A 369 7.55 -2.40 -4.89
CA PRO A 369 8.87 -2.29 -5.50
C PRO A 369 9.71 -1.12 -4.94
N ASN A 370 9.08 -0.08 -4.40
CA ASN A 370 9.77 1.02 -3.72
C ASN A 370 10.26 0.68 -2.29
N MET A 371 10.18 -0.60 -1.88
CA MET A 371 10.54 -1.14 -0.55
C MET A 371 9.66 -0.67 0.62
N GLN A 372 8.54 0.00 0.36
CA GLN A 372 7.54 0.25 1.39
C GLN A 372 6.72 -1.01 1.63
N LYS A 373 6.38 -1.28 2.90
CA LYS A 373 5.48 -2.38 3.27
C LYS A 373 4.10 -2.15 2.64
N VAL A 374 3.50 -3.21 2.09
CA VAL A 374 2.09 -3.19 1.65
C VAL A 374 1.17 -3.18 2.87
N TYR A 375 1.55 -3.92 3.90
CA TYR A 375 0.89 -4.00 5.21
C TYR A 375 1.93 -4.36 6.29
N ASP A 376 1.58 -4.14 7.56
CA ASP A 376 2.50 -4.41 8.65
C ASP A 376 2.67 -5.91 8.94
N PHE A 377 3.86 -6.29 9.38
CA PHE A 377 4.22 -7.65 9.80
C PHE A 377 5.52 -7.59 10.60
N ASP A 378 5.78 -8.64 11.39
CA ASP A 378 6.95 -8.76 12.24
C ASP A 378 7.55 -10.18 12.17
N PHE A 379 8.75 -10.32 11.58
CA PHE A 379 9.48 -11.59 11.55
C PHE A 379 10.42 -11.76 12.77
N HIS A 380 10.48 -10.79 13.68
CA HIS A 380 11.31 -10.89 14.87
C HIS A 380 10.64 -11.85 15.88
N HIS A 381 11.41 -12.81 16.40
CA HIS A 381 10.91 -13.75 17.41
C HIS A 381 10.28 -13.00 18.59
N ALA A 382 9.01 -13.32 18.88
CA ALA A 382 8.45 -13.08 20.20
C ALA A 382 9.22 -13.96 21.19
N SER A 383 10.25 -13.43 21.84
CA SER A 383 10.90 -14.10 22.96
C SER A 383 9.85 -14.33 24.05
N GLY A 384 9.38 -15.57 24.19
CA GLY A 384 8.38 -15.95 25.18
C GLY A 384 8.82 -15.63 26.61
N GLY A 385 7.93 -14.98 27.34
CA GLY A 385 7.73 -15.13 28.79
C GLY A 385 8.91 -14.92 29.74
N GLY A 386 9.08 -13.69 30.24
CA GLY A 386 9.86 -13.41 31.45
C GLY A 386 9.84 -11.92 31.77
N GLY A 387 9.06 -11.50 32.76
CA GLY A 387 8.92 -10.11 33.16
C GLY A 387 10.24 -9.44 33.53
N GLY A 388 10.35 -8.16 33.21
CA GLY A 388 11.48 -7.31 33.60
C GLY A 388 11.76 -6.26 32.53
N GLY A 389 11.25 -5.05 32.75
CA GLY A 389 11.32 -3.96 31.78
C GLY A 389 12.73 -3.63 31.32
N SER A 390 12.85 -3.30 30.04
CA SER A 390 13.80 -2.30 29.57
C SER A 390 13.21 -1.57 28.37
N SER A 391 12.95 -0.29 28.59
CA SER A 391 12.45 0.69 27.65
C SER A 391 13.49 0.99 26.58
N GLY A 392 13.39 0.34 25.43
CA GLY A 392 13.87 0.87 24.14
C GLY A 392 12.68 1.48 23.43
N GLY A 393 12.68 2.81 23.23
CA GLY A 393 11.51 3.60 22.83
C GLY A 393 10.77 3.07 21.61
N ALA A 394 9.68 2.32 21.84
CA ALA A 394 8.73 1.97 20.80
C ALA A 394 8.07 3.24 20.28
N LYS A 395 8.08 3.43 18.95
CA LYS A 395 7.31 4.49 18.29
C LYS A 395 5.85 4.40 18.74
N ALA A 396 5.19 5.54 18.93
CA ALA A 396 3.78 5.56 19.27
C ALA A 396 2.97 4.86 18.17
N SER A 397 2.08 3.96 18.57
CA SER A 397 1.20 3.19 17.69
C SER A 397 -0.21 3.16 18.27
N TRP A 398 -1.20 3.00 17.39
CA TRP A 398 -2.63 2.93 17.69
C TRP A 398 -3.23 1.72 16.99
N CYS A 399 -4.43 1.33 17.42
CA CYS A 399 -5.18 0.27 16.77
C CYS A 399 -6.39 0.85 16.03
N ALA A 400 -6.48 0.66 14.72
CA ALA A 400 -7.58 1.13 13.90
C ALA A 400 -8.47 -0.03 13.48
N ALA A 401 -9.79 0.16 13.50
CA ALA A 401 -10.70 -0.85 12.99
C ALA A 401 -10.62 -0.93 11.47
N ASN A 402 -10.78 -2.14 10.96
CA ASN A 402 -10.73 -2.47 9.55
C ASN A 402 -12.13 -2.38 8.95
N ALA A 403 -12.40 -1.36 8.16
CA ALA A 403 -13.71 -1.19 7.51
C ALA A 403 -14.05 -2.33 6.53
N ALA A 404 -13.04 -3.00 5.98
CA ALA A 404 -13.21 -4.01 4.94
C ALA A 404 -13.80 -5.34 5.45
N VAL A 405 -13.82 -5.57 6.78
CA VAL A 405 -14.43 -6.79 7.34
C VAL A 405 -15.95 -6.72 7.45
N GLY A 406 -16.54 -5.55 7.15
CA GLY A 406 -17.97 -5.30 7.21
C GLY A 406 -18.53 -5.13 8.63
N ASP A 407 -19.73 -4.54 8.68
CA ASP A 407 -20.40 -4.12 9.91
C ASP A 407 -20.72 -5.25 10.90
N SER A 408 -20.92 -6.47 10.41
CA SER A 408 -21.22 -7.63 11.26
C SER A 408 -20.00 -8.02 12.11
N ARG A 409 -18.85 -8.18 11.45
CA ARG A 409 -17.58 -8.56 12.10
C ARG A 409 -17.01 -7.43 12.94
N LEU A 410 -17.16 -6.18 12.51
CA LEU A 410 -16.83 -5.02 13.33
C LEU A 410 -17.62 -5.00 14.64
N GLN A 411 -18.92 -5.31 14.61
CA GLN A 411 -19.75 -5.34 15.82
C GLN A 411 -19.33 -6.46 16.77
N ALA A 412 -19.12 -7.68 16.25
CA ALA A 412 -18.70 -8.82 17.06
C ALA A 412 -17.35 -8.57 17.76
N ALA A 413 -16.38 -8.03 17.02
CA ALA A 413 -15.08 -7.67 17.58
C ALA A 413 -15.19 -6.51 18.58
N LEU A 414 -16.03 -5.50 18.33
CA LEU A 414 -16.32 -4.40 19.25
C LEU A 414 -16.90 -4.90 20.58
N ASP A 415 -17.94 -5.74 20.52
CA ASP A 415 -18.57 -6.31 21.71
C ASP A 415 -17.56 -7.11 22.54
N TRP A 416 -16.70 -7.88 21.87
CA TRP A 416 -15.62 -8.61 22.52
C TRP A 416 -14.62 -7.67 23.21
N ALA A 417 -14.14 -6.64 22.51
CA ALA A 417 -13.18 -5.67 23.04
C ALA A 417 -13.71 -5.01 24.33
N CYS A 418 -14.97 -4.56 24.29
CA CYS A 418 -15.66 -3.96 25.44
C CYS A 418 -15.85 -4.94 26.59
N GLY A 419 -16.10 -6.23 26.31
CA GLY A 419 -16.21 -7.28 27.33
C GLY A 419 -14.87 -7.72 27.94
N HIS A 420 -13.74 -7.49 27.29
CA HIS A 420 -12.45 -8.11 27.63
C HIS A 420 -11.32 -7.11 27.97
N GLY A 421 -11.67 -5.85 28.21
CA GLY A 421 -10.78 -4.89 28.87
C GLY A 421 -10.65 -3.54 28.18
N ALA A 422 -11.36 -3.28 27.09
CA ALA A 422 -11.55 -1.92 26.58
C ALA A 422 -12.55 -1.15 27.46
N ASP A 423 -12.31 0.13 27.68
CA ASP A 423 -13.24 1.05 28.34
C ASP A 423 -14.16 1.71 27.31
N CYS A 424 -15.28 1.05 27.03
CA CYS A 424 -16.26 1.52 26.07
C CYS A 424 -17.27 2.56 26.62
N SER A 425 -17.00 3.16 27.79
CA SER A 425 -17.88 4.19 28.36
C SER A 425 -17.92 5.47 27.51
N ALA A 426 -16.81 5.80 26.85
CA ALA A 426 -16.71 7.01 26.03
C ALA A 426 -17.51 6.94 24.72
N ILE A 427 -17.88 5.75 24.27
CA ILE A 427 -18.64 5.51 23.03
C ILE A 427 -20.13 5.22 23.30
N GLN A 428 -20.62 5.45 24.53
CA GLN A 428 -22.04 5.31 24.86
C GLN A 428 -22.84 6.54 24.41
N PRO A 429 -24.17 6.43 24.18
CA PRO A 429 -25.02 7.57 23.84
C PRO A 429 -24.83 8.77 24.80
N GLY A 430 -24.46 9.93 24.24
CA GLY A 430 -24.20 11.16 24.99
C GLY A 430 -22.80 11.31 25.56
N ALA A 431 -21.90 10.34 25.35
CA ALA A 431 -20.50 10.42 25.77
C ALA A 431 -19.59 11.07 24.70
N ALA A 432 -18.37 11.45 25.12
CA ALA A 432 -17.45 12.29 24.35
C ALA A 432 -16.98 11.68 23.01
N CYS A 433 -17.03 10.36 22.86
CA CYS A 433 -16.60 9.62 21.66
C CYS A 433 -17.77 8.89 20.98
N TYR A 434 -19.02 9.28 21.27
CA TYR A 434 -20.19 8.68 20.62
C TYR A 434 -20.29 9.04 19.14
N GLU A 435 -19.87 10.25 18.76
CA GLU A 435 -19.94 10.72 17.37
C GLU A 435 -18.59 10.64 16.64
N PRO A 436 -18.55 10.21 15.35
CA PRO A 436 -19.70 9.80 14.55
C PRO A 436 -20.26 8.45 15.01
N ASN A 437 -21.58 8.35 15.17
CA ASN A 437 -22.27 7.13 15.59
C ASN A 437 -22.24 6.05 14.49
N THR A 438 -21.08 5.43 14.32
CA THR A 438 -20.82 4.37 13.34
C THR A 438 -20.05 3.23 14.01
N LYS A 439 -20.32 1.99 13.58
CA LYS A 439 -19.64 0.81 14.09
C LYS A 439 -18.14 0.88 13.90
N LEU A 440 -17.68 1.40 12.76
CA LEU A 440 -16.26 1.58 12.47
C LEU A 440 -15.57 2.53 13.47
N ALA A 441 -16.20 3.64 13.84
CA ALA A 441 -15.64 4.60 14.79
C ALA A 441 -15.62 4.04 16.22
N HIS A 442 -16.73 3.41 16.63
CA HIS A 442 -16.83 2.78 17.95
C HIS A 442 -15.86 1.60 18.10
N ALA A 443 -15.75 0.75 17.08
CA ALA A 443 -14.78 -0.35 17.01
C ALA A 443 -13.35 0.18 17.05
N SER A 444 -13.00 1.20 16.26
CA SER A 444 -11.66 1.80 16.28
C SER A 444 -11.28 2.33 17.66
N TYR A 445 -12.23 2.98 18.35
CA TYR A 445 -12.05 3.44 19.71
C TYR A 445 -11.78 2.27 20.68
N ALA A 446 -12.66 1.26 20.69
CA ALA A 446 -12.56 0.13 21.60
C ALA A 446 -11.29 -0.69 21.36
N PHE A 447 -10.92 -0.91 20.09
CA PHE A 447 -9.71 -1.64 19.72
C PHE A 447 -8.46 -0.90 20.14
N ASN A 448 -8.42 0.42 19.92
CA ASN A 448 -7.30 1.23 20.38
C ASN A 448 -7.19 1.22 21.90
N ASP A 449 -8.28 1.46 22.63
CA ASP A 449 -8.24 1.47 24.10
C ASP A 449 -7.75 0.11 24.66
N TYR A 450 -8.27 -1.01 24.15
CA TYR A 450 -7.77 -2.34 24.48
C TYR A 450 -6.27 -2.48 24.18
N TYR A 451 -5.83 -2.15 22.96
CA TYR A 451 -4.45 -2.24 22.53
C TYR A 451 -3.49 -1.44 23.42
N GLN A 452 -3.87 -0.20 23.78
CA GLN A 452 -3.08 0.63 24.70
C GLN A 452 -3.01 0.00 26.10
N ARG A 453 -4.14 -0.52 26.62
CA ARG A 453 -4.19 -1.17 27.94
C ARG A 453 -3.40 -2.47 28.02
N LYS A 454 -3.24 -3.18 26.90
CA LYS A 454 -2.35 -4.34 26.79
C LYS A 454 -0.88 -3.97 26.56
N GLY A 455 -0.52 -2.70 26.74
CA GLY A 455 0.87 -2.25 26.61
C GLY A 455 1.38 -2.33 25.17
N ARG A 456 0.49 -2.25 24.18
CA ARG A 456 0.80 -2.37 22.75
C ARG A 456 1.46 -3.70 22.37
N ALA A 457 1.12 -4.77 23.09
CA ALA A 457 1.66 -6.10 22.81
C ALA A 457 1.39 -6.53 21.37
N SER A 458 2.34 -7.26 20.77
CA SER A 458 2.14 -7.86 19.44
C SER A 458 0.90 -8.75 19.43
N GLY A 459 0.08 -8.64 18.38
CA GLY A 459 -1.22 -9.34 18.25
C GLY A 459 -2.39 -8.73 19.04
N ALA A 460 -2.16 -7.78 19.97
CA ALA A 460 -3.26 -7.16 20.72
C ALA A 460 -4.14 -6.20 19.89
N CYS A 461 -3.74 -5.93 18.64
CA CYS A 461 -4.47 -5.13 17.66
C CYS A 461 -4.89 -5.96 16.42
N ASP A 462 -5.04 -7.26 16.58
CA ASP A 462 -5.47 -8.11 15.47
C ASP A 462 -7.00 -8.21 15.39
N PHE A 463 -7.65 -8.50 16.53
CA PHE A 463 -9.10 -8.74 16.59
C PHE A 463 -9.59 -9.69 15.50
N SER A 464 -8.79 -10.74 15.24
CA SER A 464 -9.02 -11.69 14.16
C SER A 464 -9.16 -10.96 12.83
N GLY A 465 -8.21 -10.10 12.45
CA GLY A 465 -8.23 -9.26 11.24
C GLY A 465 -9.21 -8.09 11.21
N ALA A 466 -10.03 -7.88 12.25
CA ALA A 466 -10.96 -6.75 12.33
C ALA A 466 -10.27 -5.43 12.71
N ALA A 467 -8.98 -5.46 13.04
CA ALA A 467 -8.18 -4.27 13.29
C ALA A 467 -6.76 -4.40 12.73
N TYR A 468 -6.05 -3.27 12.68
CA TYR A 468 -4.64 -3.21 12.29
C TYR A 468 -3.93 -2.07 13.02
N VAL A 469 -2.63 -2.23 13.22
CA VAL A 469 -1.80 -1.22 13.86
C VAL A 469 -1.57 -0.06 12.90
N VAL A 470 -1.66 1.16 13.40
CA VAL A 470 -1.30 2.39 12.67
C VAL A 470 -0.31 3.21 13.48
N TYR A 471 0.63 3.87 12.80
CA TYR A 471 1.66 4.71 13.43
C TYR A 471 1.37 6.21 13.33
N GLN A 472 0.17 6.55 12.88
CA GLN A 472 -0.45 7.87 12.97
C GLN A 472 -1.84 7.65 13.57
N ALA A 473 -2.27 8.51 14.50
CA ALA A 473 -3.62 8.43 15.06
C ALA A 473 -4.65 8.52 13.93
N SER A 474 -5.42 7.45 13.72
CA SER A 474 -6.46 7.40 12.70
C SER A 474 -7.52 8.45 12.98
N ALA A 475 -8.03 9.11 11.92
CA ALA A 475 -9.09 10.12 12.00
C ALA A 475 -10.37 9.61 12.69
N ASN A 476 -10.56 8.28 12.75
CA ASN A 476 -11.72 7.62 13.36
C ASN A 476 -11.45 7.15 14.81
N THR A 477 -10.23 7.31 15.33
CA THR A 477 -9.89 6.92 16.70
C THR A 477 -10.12 8.11 17.62
N CYS A 478 -11.35 8.24 18.13
CA CYS A 478 -11.61 9.22 19.17
C CYS A 478 -10.67 8.96 20.37
N SER A 479 -10.18 10.03 21.00
CA SER A 479 -9.42 9.96 22.24
C SER A 479 -10.00 11.03 23.16
N ALA A 480 -10.57 10.62 24.29
CA ALA A 480 -11.14 11.53 25.28
C ALA A 480 -10.11 12.52 25.88
N LYS A 481 -8.82 12.38 25.52
CA LYS A 481 -7.71 13.25 25.91
C LYS A 481 -7.15 14.11 24.77
N ALA A 482 -7.64 13.97 23.53
CA ALA A 482 -7.15 14.74 22.39
C ALA A 482 -7.73 16.16 22.34
N ALA A 483 -7.00 17.08 21.72
CA ALA A 483 -7.54 18.39 21.37
C ALA A 483 -8.67 18.24 20.34
N SER A 484 -9.74 19.00 20.51
CA SER A 484 -10.89 19.04 19.61
C SER A 484 -11.26 20.50 19.34
N TRP A 485 -11.74 20.80 18.15
CA TRP A 485 -12.10 22.14 17.70
C TRP A 485 -13.56 22.17 17.24
N CYS A 486 -14.19 23.34 17.34
CA CYS A 486 -15.54 23.54 16.83
C CYS A 486 -15.51 24.33 15.52
N VAL A 487 -16.04 23.77 14.43
CA VAL A 487 -15.97 24.38 13.09
C VAL A 487 -17.36 24.68 12.57
N ALA A 488 -17.49 25.80 11.87
CA ALA A 488 -18.74 26.22 11.27
C ALA A 488 -19.16 25.28 10.13
N ASN A 489 -20.44 24.90 10.13
CA ASN A 489 -21.06 24.12 9.06
C ASN A 489 -21.58 25.08 7.98
N THR A 490 -20.87 25.22 6.87
CA THR A 490 -21.26 26.14 5.79
C THR A 490 -22.52 25.69 5.03
N ALA A 491 -22.92 24.42 5.14
CA ALA A 491 -24.10 23.89 4.48
C ALA A 491 -25.43 24.47 5.04
N VAL A 492 -25.41 25.09 6.22
CA VAL A 492 -26.60 25.73 6.81
C VAL A 492 -26.95 27.10 6.20
N GLY A 493 -26.05 27.64 5.36
CA GLY A 493 -26.20 28.93 4.68
C GLY A 493 -25.87 30.15 5.55
N ASP A 494 -25.46 31.23 4.89
CA ASP A 494 -24.98 32.48 5.48
C ASP A 494 -25.88 33.09 6.55
N ALA A 495 -27.19 33.08 6.36
CA ALA A 495 -28.15 33.69 7.29
C ALA A 495 -28.18 32.97 8.64
N ARG A 496 -28.14 31.63 8.62
CA ARG A 496 -28.12 30.80 9.83
C ARG A 496 -26.75 30.84 10.50
N LEU A 497 -25.69 30.92 9.69
CA LEU A 497 -24.32 31.06 10.17
C LEU A 497 -24.09 32.39 10.90
N GLN A 498 -24.60 33.49 10.36
CA GLN A 498 -24.51 34.80 10.99
C GLN A 498 -25.30 34.86 12.31
N ALA A 499 -26.53 34.32 12.33
CA ALA A 499 -27.33 34.30 13.56
C ALA A 499 -26.66 33.49 14.68
N ALA A 500 -26.03 32.36 14.34
CA ALA A 500 -25.28 31.56 15.29
C ALA A 500 -23.99 32.27 15.76
N LEU A 501 -23.28 32.94 14.85
CA LEU A 501 -22.10 33.76 15.16
C LEU A 501 -22.44 34.89 16.15
N ASP A 502 -23.49 35.68 15.86
CA ASP A 502 -23.95 36.77 16.73
C ASP A 502 -24.31 36.25 18.12
N TRP A 503 -24.99 35.10 18.18
CA TRP A 503 -25.31 34.43 19.45
C TRP A 503 -24.06 33.99 20.22
N ALA A 504 -23.09 33.37 19.55
CA ALA A 504 -21.84 32.93 20.16
C ALA A 504 -21.08 34.12 20.78
N CYS A 505 -20.97 35.23 20.03
CA CYS A 505 -20.34 36.47 20.50
C CYS A 505 -21.09 37.09 21.68
N GLY A 506 -22.42 37.05 21.67
CA GLY A 506 -23.24 37.53 22.80
C GLY A 506 -23.20 36.65 24.05
N ASN A 507 -22.75 35.39 23.94
CA ASN A 507 -22.82 34.39 25.01
C ASN A 507 -21.45 33.88 25.51
N GLY A 508 -20.38 34.64 25.23
CA GLY A 508 -19.07 34.42 25.85
C GLY A 508 -18.00 33.81 24.96
N ALA A 509 -18.18 33.79 23.63
CA ALA A 509 -17.08 33.66 22.68
C ALA A 509 -16.18 34.91 22.72
N ASP A 510 -14.89 34.73 22.40
CA ASP A 510 -13.97 35.86 22.18
C ASP A 510 -14.07 36.35 20.74
N CYS A 511 -14.95 37.32 20.48
CA CYS A 511 -15.11 37.86 19.14
C CYS A 511 -14.28 39.13 18.87
N GLY A 512 -13.39 39.52 19.79
CA GLY A 512 -12.53 40.68 19.61
C GLY A 512 -11.49 40.48 18.50
N ALA A 513 -10.98 39.25 18.36
CA ALA A 513 -9.96 38.91 17.39
C ALA A 513 -10.48 38.87 15.93
N ILE A 514 -11.79 38.82 15.72
CA ILE A 514 -12.44 38.78 14.40
C ILE A 514 -13.09 40.12 13.99
N GLN A 515 -12.78 41.21 14.69
CA GLN A 515 -13.24 42.55 14.32
C GLN A 515 -12.38 43.17 13.21
N PRO A 516 -12.89 44.13 12.41
CA PRO A 516 -12.10 44.82 11.40
C PRO A 516 -10.78 45.37 11.95
N GLY A 517 -9.66 44.96 11.34
CA GLY A 517 -8.30 45.35 11.77
C GLY A 517 -7.69 44.49 12.88
N ALA A 518 -8.42 43.51 13.42
CA ALA A 518 -7.90 42.56 14.40
C ALA A 518 -7.17 41.37 13.74
N THR A 519 -6.39 40.65 14.55
CA THR A 519 -5.48 39.60 14.07
C THR A 519 -6.18 38.50 13.29
N CYS A 520 -7.36 38.05 13.69
CA CYS A 520 -8.10 36.96 13.05
C CYS A 520 -9.23 37.42 12.12
N PHE A 521 -9.21 38.68 11.66
CA PHE A 521 -10.23 39.20 10.74
C PHE A 521 -10.20 38.55 9.36
N ASN A 522 -9.00 38.19 8.86
CA ASN A 522 -8.83 37.62 7.52
C ASN A 522 -8.65 36.08 7.55
N PRO A 523 -9.29 35.32 6.64
CA PRO A 523 -10.15 35.80 5.54
C PRO A 523 -11.49 36.35 6.05
N ASP A 524 -11.90 37.52 5.54
CA ASP A 524 -13.16 38.19 5.87
C ASP A 524 -14.36 37.44 5.28
N THR A 525 -14.70 36.33 5.91
CA THR A 525 -15.82 35.47 5.54
C THR A 525 -16.58 35.07 6.79
N LYS A 526 -17.91 34.99 6.67
CA LYS A 526 -18.79 34.56 7.76
C LYS A 526 -18.44 33.18 8.28
N ALA A 527 -17.99 32.27 7.41
CA ALA A 527 -17.56 30.93 7.79
C ALA A 527 -16.29 30.93 8.67
N ALA A 528 -15.32 31.79 8.36
CA ALA A 528 -14.09 31.93 9.15
C ALA A 528 -14.37 32.57 10.51
N HIS A 529 -15.13 33.67 10.53
CA HIS A 529 -15.52 34.35 11.76
C HIS A 529 -16.39 33.46 12.66
N ALA A 530 -17.36 32.74 12.08
CA ALA A 530 -18.20 31.78 12.78
C ALA A 530 -17.36 30.62 13.36
N SER A 531 -16.46 30.03 12.58
CA SER A 531 -15.59 28.95 13.08
C SER A 531 -14.72 29.40 14.25
N TYR A 532 -14.18 30.62 14.20
CA TYR A 532 -13.40 31.19 15.28
C TYR A 532 -14.24 31.41 16.55
N ALA A 533 -15.41 32.04 16.40
CA ALA A 533 -16.31 32.31 17.53
C ALA A 533 -16.84 31.01 18.15
N PHE A 534 -17.23 30.03 17.34
CA PHE A 534 -17.72 28.73 17.81
C PHE A 534 -16.64 27.95 18.53
N ASN A 535 -15.42 27.91 17.99
CA ASN A 535 -14.28 27.30 18.67
C ASN A 535 -13.97 28.03 19.98
N SER A 536 -13.93 29.36 20.00
CA SER A 536 -13.68 30.12 21.23
C SER A 536 -14.71 29.82 22.32
N TYR A 537 -16.01 29.82 21.98
CA TYR A 537 -17.08 29.45 22.90
C TYR A 537 -16.93 28.01 23.41
N TYR A 538 -16.75 27.06 22.50
CA TYR A 538 -16.58 25.63 22.80
C TYR A 538 -15.41 25.38 23.76
N GLN A 539 -14.26 26.02 23.52
CA GLN A 539 -13.07 25.91 24.39
C GLN A 539 -13.33 26.55 25.77
N ARG A 540 -13.95 27.73 25.82
CA ARG A 540 -14.27 28.44 27.07
C ARG A 540 -15.31 27.70 27.93
N LYS A 541 -16.15 26.86 27.32
CA LYS A 541 -17.07 25.95 28.02
C LYS A 541 -16.43 24.60 28.38
N GLY A 542 -15.11 24.50 28.30
CA GLY A 542 -14.38 23.28 28.66
C GLY A 542 -14.65 22.10 27.73
N ARG A 543 -15.03 22.37 26.47
CA ARG A 543 -15.34 21.35 25.45
C ARG A 543 -16.50 20.44 25.84
N ALA A 544 -17.46 20.96 26.62
CA ALA A 544 -18.60 20.17 27.07
C ALA A 544 -19.47 19.70 25.88
N ALA A 545 -19.99 18.47 25.96
CA ALA A 545 -20.82 17.88 24.92
C ALA A 545 -22.03 18.79 24.59
N GLY A 546 -22.33 18.92 23.29
CA GLY A 546 -23.42 19.78 22.79
C GLY A 546 -23.07 21.28 22.71
N THR A 547 -21.95 21.74 23.26
CA THR A 547 -21.57 23.18 23.20
C THR A 547 -21.00 23.61 21.84
N CYS A 548 -20.86 22.68 20.90
CA CYS A 548 -20.43 22.91 19.52
C CYS A 548 -21.56 22.68 18.49
N ASP A 549 -22.82 22.49 18.92
CA ASP A 549 -23.91 22.22 17.98
C ASP A 549 -24.43 23.50 17.30
N PHE A 550 -24.62 24.59 18.06
CA PHE A 550 -25.19 25.86 17.56
C PHE A 550 -26.45 25.66 16.69
N ALA A 551 -27.33 24.74 17.10
CA ALA A 551 -28.49 24.31 16.33
C ALA A 551 -28.10 23.79 14.92
N GLY A 552 -27.12 22.89 14.85
CA GLY A 552 -26.57 22.32 13.61
C GLY A 552 -25.69 23.25 12.77
N ALA A 553 -25.39 24.47 13.24
CA ALA A 553 -24.54 25.43 12.53
C ALA A 553 -23.04 25.18 12.73
N ALA A 554 -22.67 24.21 13.56
CA ALA A 554 -21.28 23.81 13.75
C ALA A 554 -21.15 22.32 14.11
N SER A 555 -19.93 21.80 14.02
CA SER A 555 -19.61 20.43 14.40
C SER A 555 -18.22 20.33 15.02
N VAL A 556 -18.04 19.33 15.90
CA VAL A 556 -16.74 19.04 16.52
C VAL A 556 -15.88 18.31 15.50
N VAL A 557 -14.63 18.76 15.37
CA VAL A 557 -13.59 18.09 14.61
C VAL A 557 -12.39 17.79 15.51
N TYR A 558 -11.70 16.70 15.19
CA TYR A 558 -10.56 16.21 15.99
C TYR A 558 -9.21 16.43 15.30
N GLN A 559 -9.23 17.05 14.12
CA GLN A 559 -8.06 17.60 13.43
C GLN A 559 -8.13 19.12 13.52
N GLU A 560 -6.99 19.78 13.79
CA GLU A 560 -6.94 21.24 13.77
C GLU A 560 -7.34 21.75 12.38
N PRO A 561 -8.39 22.59 12.27
CA PRO A 561 -8.88 23.03 10.97
C PRO A 561 -7.80 23.81 10.24
N ALA A 562 -7.47 23.40 9.01
CA ALA A 562 -6.55 24.14 8.16
C ALA A 562 -7.10 25.56 7.94
N GLY A 563 -6.32 26.55 8.37
CA GLY A 563 -6.69 27.96 8.31
C GLY A 563 -7.45 28.51 9.53
N ALA A 564 -7.54 27.76 10.63
CA ALA A 564 -7.90 28.32 11.93
C ALA A 564 -6.84 29.34 12.38
N CYS A 565 -7.27 30.50 12.84
CA CYS A 565 -6.37 31.55 13.34
C CYS A 565 -5.65 31.07 14.62
N ASP A 566 -4.37 30.70 14.50
CA ASP A 566 -3.47 30.53 15.63
C ASP A 566 -2.88 31.90 15.99
N ALA A 567 -3.27 32.45 17.15
CA ALA A 567 -2.79 33.74 17.63
C ALA A 567 -1.28 33.75 18.00
N THR A 568 -0.59 32.61 17.93
CA THR A 568 0.83 32.45 18.31
C THR A 568 1.79 32.40 17.13
N SER A 569 1.30 32.21 15.90
CA SER A 569 2.11 32.19 14.68
C SER A 569 1.61 33.21 13.66
N SER A 570 2.45 34.21 13.38
CA SER A 570 2.13 35.32 12.49
C SER A 570 3.30 35.65 11.56
N TRP A 571 2.98 36.13 10.37
CA TRP A 571 3.91 36.52 9.31
C TRP A 571 3.59 37.93 8.84
N CYS A 572 4.62 38.66 8.41
CA CYS A 572 4.46 40.02 7.89
C CYS A 572 4.51 40.03 6.37
N VAL A 573 3.46 40.52 5.71
CA VAL A 573 3.33 40.47 4.24
C VAL A 573 3.20 41.90 3.69
N ALA A 574 3.86 42.18 2.58
CA ALA A 574 3.80 43.50 1.95
C ALA A 574 2.42 43.77 1.36
N ASN A 575 1.95 45.01 1.51
CA ASN A 575 0.69 45.49 0.99
C ASN A 575 0.82 45.89 -0.48
N ALA A 576 0.32 45.06 -1.39
CA ALA A 576 0.36 45.35 -2.83
C ALA A 576 -0.36 46.66 -3.23
N GLY A 577 -1.28 47.16 -2.41
CA GLY A 577 -2.09 48.35 -2.68
C GLY A 577 -1.38 49.68 -2.47
N VAL A 578 -0.18 49.72 -1.86
CA VAL A 578 0.48 51.01 -1.52
C VAL A 578 1.36 51.58 -2.63
N GLY A 579 1.51 50.86 -3.74
CA GLY A 579 2.30 51.25 -4.90
C GLY A 579 3.80 50.97 -4.76
N GLU A 580 4.47 50.68 -5.88
CA GLU A 580 5.85 50.20 -5.90
C GLU A 580 6.88 51.14 -5.27
N ALA A 581 6.69 52.47 -5.39
CA ALA A 581 7.63 53.45 -4.84
C ALA A 581 7.65 53.43 -3.31
N ARG A 582 6.48 53.29 -2.69
CA ARG A 582 6.34 53.20 -1.24
C ARG A 582 6.82 51.84 -0.72
N LEU A 583 6.59 50.80 -1.51
CA LEU A 583 7.07 49.46 -1.21
C LEU A 583 8.60 49.36 -1.25
N GLN A 584 9.25 49.99 -2.24
CA GLN A 584 10.71 50.03 -2.34
C GLN A 584 11.33 50.81 -1.17
N ALA A 585 10.78 51.97 -0.82
CA ALA A 585 11.28 52.77 0.30
C ALA A 585 11.20 52.01 1.64
N ALA A 586 10.11 51.26 1.86
CA ALA A 586 9.96 50.41 3.04
C ALA A 586 10.90 49.20 3.01
N LEU A 587 11.10 48.56 1.84
CA LEU A 587 12.05 47.46 1.64
C LEU A 587 13.48 47.90 1.96
N ASP A 588 13.93 49.04 1.42
CA ASP A 588 15.27 49.58 1.66
C ASP A 588 15.48 49.87 3.16
N TRP A 589 14.45 50.40 3.83
CA TRP A 589 14.48 50.64 5.28
C TRP A 589 14.62 49.32 6.07
N ALA A 590 13.81 48.31 5.74
CA ALA A 590 13.84 47.01 6.41
C ALA A 590 15.21 46.33 6.29
N CYS A 591 15.80 46.33 5.08
CA CYS A 591 17.14 45.77 4.85
C CYS A 591 18.25 46.56 5.56
N GLY A 592 18.07 47.87 5.75
CA GLY A 592 18.99 48.72 6.51
C GLY A 592 18.86 48.61 8.03
N HIS A 593 17.74 48.06 8.55
CA HIS A 593 17.40 48.08 9.98
C HIS A 593 17.16 46.69 10.58
N GLY A 594 17.76 45.64 10.02
CA GLY A 594 17.85 44.33 10.69
C GLY A 594 17.12 43.16 10.03
N ALA A 595 16.45 43.35 8.89
CA ALA A 595 16.02 42.24 8.04
C ALA A 595 17.24 41.50 7.46
N ASP A 596 17.15 40.18 7.27
CA ASP A 596 18.09 39.45 6.41
C ASP A 596 17.64 39.55 4.95
N CYS A 597 18.31 40.39 4.15
CA CYS A 597 18.03 40.57 2.73
C CYS A 597 19.04 39.87 1.81
N SER A 598 19.90 38.98 2.35
CA SER A 598 20.89 38.24 1.55
C SER A 598 20.23 37.25 0.58
N ALA A 599 19.11 36.65 1.00
CA ALA A 599 18.38 35.65 0.21
C ALA A 599 17.61 36.24 -0.98
N ILE A 600 17.43 37.57 -1.03
CA ILE A 600 16.71 38.30 -2.09
C ILE A 600 17.64 39.14 -2.97
N GLN A 601 18.95 38.89 -2.91
CA GLN A 601 19.92 39.52 -3.82
C GLN A 601 19.97 38.79 -5.17
N PRO A 602 20.38 39.48 -6.27
CA PRO A 602 20.54 38.84 -7.58
C PRO A 602 21.37 37.55 -7.50
N GLY A 603 20.77 36.44 -7.93
CA GLY A 603 21.40 35.10 -7.90
C GLY A 603 21.22 34.31 -6.60
N ALA A 604 20.56 34.88 -5.58
CA ALA A 604 20.23 34.17 -4.34
C ALA A 604 18.92 33.36 -4.46
N ALA A 605 18.74 32.38 -3.56
CA ALA A 605 17.68 31.38 -3.65
C ALA A 605 16.26 31.95 -3.69
N CYS A 606 16.03 33.14 -3.13
CA CYS A 606 14.71 33.78 -3.00
C CYS A 606 14.62 35.10 -3.77
N PHE A 607 15.50 35.29 -4.78
CA PHE A 607 15.44 36.43 -5.69
C PHE A 607 14.22 36.39 -6.61
N GLU A 608 13.72 35.21 -6.96
CA GLU A 608 12.56 35.06 -7.84
C GLU A 608 11.26 34.72 -7.07
N PRO A 609 10.11 35.33 -7.40
CA PRO A 609 9.92 36.31 -8.49
C PRO A 609 10.58 37.66 -8.17
N ASN A 610 11.35 38.20 -9.12
CA ASN A 610 12.05 39.49 -9.00
C ASN A 610 11.07 40.66 -9.09
N THR A 611 10.26 40.79 -8.04
CA THR A 611 9.28 41.86 -7.87
C THR A 611 9.51 42.52 -6.53
N LYS A 612 9.31 43.84 -6.49
CA LYS A 612 9.40 44.61 -5.25
C LYS A 612 8.45 44.05 -4.19
N LEU A 613 7.28 43.55 -4.60
CA LEU A 613 6.30 42.95 -3.71
C LEU A 613 6.80 41.69 -3.00
N ALA A 614 7.45 40.79 -3.73
CA ALA A 614 8.01 39.57 -3.17
C ALA A 614 9.21 39.86 -2.27
N HIS A 615 10.13 40.71 -2.72
CA HIS A 615 11.30 41.11 -1.95
C HIS A 615 10.92 41.86 -0.67
N ALA A 616 9.96 42.79 -0.75
CA ALA A 616 9.41 43.49 0.41
C ALA A 616 8.74 42.53 1.39
N SER A 617 7.91 41.59 0.92
CA SER A 617 7.28 40.61 1.80
C SER A 617 8.30 39.73 2.53
N TYR A 618 9.38 39.32 1.85
CA TYR A 618 10.46 38.57 2.47
C TYR A 618 11.21 39.40 3.53
N ALA A 619 11.60 40.64 3.18
CA ALA A 619 12.32 41.52 4.08
C ALA A 619 11.49 41.93 5.31
N PHE A 620 10.19 42.24 5.12
CA PHE A 620 9.29 42.61 6.20
C PHE A 620 9.03 41.45 7.15
N ASN A 621 8.83 40.24 6.61
CA ASN A 621 8.72 39.05 7.46
C ASN A 621 10.03 38.78 8.21
N SER A 622 11.18 38.88 7.55
CA SER A 622 12.50 38.68 8.18
C SER A 622 12.72 39.65 9.35
N TYR A 623 12.42 40.94 9.17
CA TYR A 623 12.47 41.95 10.23
C TYR A 623 11.49 41.64 11.37
N TYR A 624 10.21 41.41 11.04
CA TYR A 624 9.14 41.15 12.00
C TYR A 624 9.42 39.93 12.89
N GLN A 625 9.98 38.86 12.33
CA GLN A 625 10.36 37.66 13.08
C GLN A 625 11.56 37.92 14.00
N ARG A 626 12.55 38.70 13.54
CA ARG A 626 13.76 39.01 14.32
C ARG A 626 13.51 40.00 15.46
N ASP A 627 12.50 40.85 15.31
CA ASP A 627 12.04 41.77 16.37
C ASP A 627 11.06 41.09 17.35
N GLY A 628 11.03 39.76 17.39
CA GLY A 628 10.19 39.01 18.32
C GLY A 628 8.68 39.19 18.09
N ARG A 629 8.28 39.58 16.86
CA ARG A 629 6.89 39.82 16.45
C ARG A 629 6.19 40.93 17.24
N ALA A 630 6.95 41.94 17.66
CA ALA A 630 6.42 43.05 18.44
C ALA A 630 5.21 43.74 17.76
N SER A 631 4.26 44.19 18.58
CA SER A 631 3.05 44.88 18.09
C SER A 631 3.46 46.16 17.35
N GLY A 632 2.98 46.33 16.11
CA GLY A 632 3.33 47.46 15.23
C GLY A 632 4.59 47.26 14.38
N ALA A 633 5.42 46.24 14.63
CA ALA A 633 6.64 45.99 13.86
C ALA A 633 6.40 45.56 12.40
N CYS A 634 5.16 45.21 12.05
CA CYS A 634 4.73 44.85 10.69
C CYS A 634 3.97 45.98 9.96
N ASP A 635 3.89 47.19 10.51
CA ASP A 635 3.13 48.26 9.86
C ASP A 635 3.86 48.87 8.65
N PHE A 636 5.17 49.13 8.79
CA PHE A 636 5.99 49.80 7.76
C PHE A 636 5.30 51.04 7.15
N ALA A 637 4.66 51.86 7.99
CA ALA A 637 3.81 52.98 7.60
C ALA A 637 2.69 52.56 6.64
N GLY A 638 1.95 51.50 6.96
CA GLY A 638 0.89 50.90 6.14
C GLY A 638 1.36 50.13 4.90
N ALA A 639 2.66 49.93 4.71
CA ALA A 639 3.22 49.18 3.58
C ALA A 639 3.20 47.65 3.77
N ALA A 640 2.83 47.18 4.96
CA ALA A 640 2.69 45.75 5.24
C ALA A 640 1.56 45.49 6.26
N TYR A 641 1.17 44.23 6.37
CA TYR A 641 0.16 43.77 7.32
C TYR A 641 0.46 42.34 7.80
N VAL A 642 -0.06 42.01 8.98
CA VAL A 642 0.13 40.71 9.60
C VAL A 642 -0.87 39.69 9.04
N VAL A 643 -0.40 38.48 8.76
CA VAL A 643 -1.22 37.31 8.43
C VAL A 643 -0.90 36.16 9.39
N ASN A 644 -1.86 35.28 9.67
CA ASN A 644 -1.66 34.13 10.59
C ASN A 644 -1.70 32.79 9.86
N GLN A 645 -1.52 32.81 8.55
CA GLN A 645 -1.23 31.64 7.74
C GLN A 645 0.07 31.90 7.01
N ALA A 646 0.99 30.91 7.03
CA ALA A 646 2.23 31.01 6.29
C ALA A 646 1.91 31.30 4.82
N PRO A 647 2.42 32.39 4.22
CA PRO A 647 2.17 32.69 2.82
C PRO A 647 2.59 31.51 1.94
N SER A 648 1.67 30.98 1.14
CA SER A 648 1.99 29.92 0.17
C SER A 648 2.96 30.50 -0.86
N GLY A 649 4.21 30.04 -0.83
CA GLY A 649 5.30 30.62 -1.63
C GLY A 649 6.60 30.91 -0.86
N THR A 650 6.76 30.42 0.38
CA THR A 650 8.07 30.48 1.04
C THR A 650 9.09 29.63 0.30
N CYS A 651 10.02 30.32 -0.34
CA CYS A 651 11.27 29.82 -0.89
C CYS A 651 11.96 28.86 0.11
N SER A 652 11.91 27.55 -0.19
CA SER A 652 12.66 26.49 0.46
C SER A 652 13.53 25.82 -0.61
N ALA A 653 14.83 25.72 -0.37
CA ALA A 653 15.86 25.33 -1.34
C ALA A 653 15.78 23.85 -1.83
N THR A 654 14.71 23.12 -1.53
CA THR A 654 14.55 21.69 -1.86
C THR A 654 13.21 21.35 -2.54
N ALA A 655 12.38 22.32 -2.94
CA ALA A 655 11.08 22.07 -3.56
C ALA A 655 11.18 21.78 -5.08
N ALA A 656 10.31 20.91 -5.60
CA ALA A 656 10.14 20.69 -7.03
C ALA A 656 9.61 21.97 -7.73
N SER A 657 10.06 22.24 -8.96
CA SER A 657 9.69 23.45 -9.72
C SER A 657 9.66 23.18 -11.23
N TRP A 658 8.82 23.92 -11.96
CA TRP A 658 8.58 23.81 -13.40
C TRP A 658 8.71 25.17 -14.08
N CYS A 659 9.01 25.19 -15.38
CA CYS A 659 9.11 26.42 -16.15
C CYS A 659 7.94 26.58 -17.11
N VAL A 660 7.18 27.68 -17.03
CA VAL A 660 5.96 27.90 -17.81
C VAL A 660 6.05 29.16 -18.63
N ALA A 661 5.53 29.13 -19.86
CA ALA A 661 5.52 30.28 -20.74
C ALA A 661 4.62 31.41 -20.19
N ASN A 662 5.13 32.64 -20.27
CA ASN A 662 4.40 33.84 -19.92
C ASN A 662 3.59 34.31 -21.13
N THR A 663 2.28 34.04 -21.15
CA THR A 663 1.40 34.39 -22.27
C THR A 663 1.21 35.89 -22.46
N ALA A 664 1.51 36.71 -21.45
CA ALA A 664 1.39 38.16 -21.53
C ALA A 664 2.41 38.82 -22.47
N VAL A 665 3.50 38.13 -22.85
CA VAL A 665 4.52 38.67 -23.76
C VAL A 665 4.13 38.62 -25.24
N GLY A 666 3.02 37.93 -25.56
CA GLY A 666 2.48 37.79 -26.91
C GLY A 666 3.17 36.74 -27.77
N ASP A 667 2.41 36.21 -28.74
CA ASP A 667 2.78 35.08 -29.60
C ASP A 667 4.09 35.24 -30.37
N ALA A 668 4.42 36.44 -30.82
CA ALA A 668 5.66 36.70 -31.56
C ALA A 668 6.91 36.50 -30.70
N ARG A 669 6.84 36.93 -29.43
CA ARG A 669 7.94 36.82 -28.47
C ARG A 669 8.04 35.41 -27.90
N LEU A 670 6.90 34.74 -27.70
CA LEU A 670 6.85 33.32 -27.34
C LEU A 670 7.46 32.43 -28.43
N GLN A 671 7.14 32.67 -29.70
CA GLN A 671 7.70 31.88 -30.80
C GLN A 671 9.22 32.04 -30.89
N ALA A 672 9.74 33.26 -30.80
CA ALA A 672 11.18 33.51 -30.85
C ALA A 672 11.94 32.83 -29.69
N ALA A 673 11.36 32.86 -28.49
CA ALA A 673 11.92 32.18 -27.32
C ALA A 673 11.84 30.65 -27.44
N LEU A 674 10.73 30.11 -27.96
CA LEU A 674 10.54 28.69 -28.25
C LEU A 674 11.59 28.19 -29.24
N ASP A 675 11.78 28.88 -30.38
CA ASP A 675 12.77 28.51 -31.39
C ASP A 675 14.18 28.51 -30.81
N TRP A 676 14.50 29.49 -29.96
CA TRP A 676 15.78 29.56 -29.26
C TRP A 676 15.97 28.39 -28.29
N ALA A 677 14.95 28.05 -27.49
CA ALA A 677 15.00 26.94 -26.53
C ALA A 677 15.27 25.60 -27.23
N CYS A 678 14.54 25.34 -28.32
CA CYS A 678 14.71 24.14 -29.15
C CYS A 678 16.09 24.07 -29.80
N GLY A 679 16.65 25.21 -30.22
CA GLY A 679 18.00 25.30 -30.78
C GLY A 679 19.14 25.15 -29.76
N ASN A 680 18.87 25.30 -28.45
CA ASN A 680 19.90 25.38 -27.40
C ASN A 680 19.81 24.29 -26.32
N GLY A 681 19.06 23.21 -26.57
CA GLY A 681 19.09 22.00 -25.73
C GLY A 681 17.78 21.63 -25.04
N ALA A 682 16.66 22.27 -25.37
CA ALA A 682 15.34 21.74 -25.07
C ALA A 682 15.02 20.52 -25.96
N ASP A 683 14.25 19.58 -25.46
CA ASP A 683 13.66 18.52 -26.30
C ASP A 683 12.32 18.97 -26.85
N CYS A 684 12.32 19.33 -28.13
CA CYS A 684 11.12 19.78 -28.85
C CYS A 684 10.57 18.73 -29.82
N SER A 685 11.02 17.48 -29.74
CA SER A 685 10.55 16.40 -30.61
C SER A 685 9.06 16.09 -30.39
N ALA A 686 8.61 16.17 -29.14
CA ALA A 686 7.23 15.88 -28.76
C ALA A 686 6.21 16.95 -29.19
N ILE A 687 6.64 18.16 -29.55
CA ILE A 687 5.77 19.30 -29.92
C ILE A 687 5.80 19.61 -31.43
N GLN A 688 6.36 18.71 -32.25
CA GLN A 688 6.33 18.86 -33.71
C GLN A 688 4.95 18.49 -34.30
N PRO A 689 4.58 19.00 -35.49
CA PRO A 689 3.33 18.62 -36.16
C PRO A 689 3.20 17.09 -36.28
N GLY A 690 2.14 16.53 -35.67
CA GLY A 690 1.88 15.08 -35.63
C GLY A 690 2.51 14.32 -34.46
N ALA A 691 3.24 15.00 -33.56
CA ALA A 691 3.83 14.41 -32.35
C ALA A 691 2.89 14.44 -31.14
N THR A 692 3.23 13.69 -30.09
CA THR A 692 2.38 13.36 -28.93
C THR A 692 1.96 14.56 -28.07
N CYS A 693 2.71 15.66 -28.09
CA CYS A 693 2.43 16.92 -27.39
C CYS A 693 2.19 18.11 -28.32
N PHE A 694 1.83 17.86 -29.58
CA PHE A 694 1.50 18.93 -30.51
C PHE A 694 0.20 19.68 -30.14
N GLN A 695 -0.71 19.05 -29.38
CA GLN A 695 -1.98 19.65 -28.99
C GLN A 695 -2.02 20.03 -27.49
N PRO A 696 -2.60 21.19 -27.11
CA PRO A 696 -3.21 22.19 -28.00
C PRO A 696 -2.14 22.90 -28.85
N ASP A 697 -2.42 23.04 -30.15
CA ASP A 697 -1.54 23.72 -31.12
C ASP A 697 -1.57 25.23 -30.89
N THR A 698 -0.90 25.63 -29.81
CA THR A 698 -0.77 27.03 -29.40
C THR A 698 0.68 27.28 -29.02
N LYS A 699 1.16 28.47 -29.39
CA LYS A 699 2.54 28.88 -29.12
C LYS A 699 2.87 28.87 -27.63
N ALA A 700 1.90 29.22 -26.78
CA ALA A 700 2.03 29.17 -25.33
C ALA A 700 2.25 27.75 -24.79
N ALA A 701 1.55 26.75 -25.32
CA ALA A 701 1.66 25.37 -24.88
C ALA A 701 2.99 24.74 -25.33
N HIS A 702 3.36 24.94 -26.60
CA HIS A 702 4.64 24.49 -27.14
C HIS A 702 5.82 25.16 -26.45
N ALA A 703 5.74 26.47 -26.21
CA ALA A 703 6.74 27.23 -25.46
C ALA A 703 6.88 26.72 -24.02
N SER A 704 5.78 26.49 -23.29
CA SER A 704 5.83 25.97 -21.92
C SER A 704 6.51 24.60 -21.85
N TYR A 705 6.23 23.71 -22.81
CA TYR A 705 6.87 22.41 -22.88
C TYR A 705 8.38 22.52 -23.14
N ALA A 706 8.78 23.33 -24.13
CA ALA A 706 10.18 23.54 -24.47
C ALA A 706 10.96 24.21 -23.35
N PHE A 707 10.38 25.22 -22.69
CA PHE A 707 11.00 25.94 -21.58
C PHE A 707 11.19 25.05 -20.36
N ASN A 708 10.18 24.24 -20.01
CA ASN A 708 10.32 23.25 -18.93
C ASN A 708 11.39 22.21 -19.27
N SER A 709 11.38 21.67 -20.50
CA SER A 709 12.40 20.70 -20.94
C SER A 709 13.82 21.25 -20.81
N TYR A 710 14.06 22.49 -21.25
CA TYR A 710 15.33 23.18 -21.11
C TYR A 710 15.72 23.39 -19.63
N TYR A 711 14.81 23.95 -18.84
CA TYR A 711 15.00 24.25 -17.42
C TYR A 711 15.37 23.00 -16.60
N GLN A 712 14.67 21.89 -16.82
CA GLN A 712 14.95 20.62 -16.14
C GLN A 712 16.31 20.04 -16.56
N ARG A 713 16.64 20.08 -17.87
CA ARG A 713 17.91 19.58 -18.40
C ARG A 713 19.13 20.39 -17.94
N LYS A 714 18.93 21.66 -17.55
CA LYS A 714 19.95 22.50 -16.92
C LYS A 714 19.98 22.37 -15.39
N GLY A 715 19.34 21.34 -14.83
CA GLY A 715 19.35 21.08 -13.40
C GLY A 715 18.61 22.14 -12.59
N ARG A 716 17.62 22.83 -13.20
CA ARG A 716 16.84 23.91 -12.58
C ARG A 716 17.71 25.10 -12.12
N ALA A 717 18.82 25.34 -12.81
CA ALA A 717 19.73 26.43 -12.48
C ALA A 717 19.01 27.80 -12.57
N ALA A 718 19.27 28.69 -11.61
CA ALA A 718 18.65 30.00 -11.55
C ALA A 718 18.83 30.79 -12.86
N GLY A 719 17.77 31.46 -13.32
CA GLY A 719 17.75 32.22 -14.58
C GLY A 719 17.54 31.39 -15.85
N THR A 720 17.62 30.05 -15.80
CA THR A 720 17.41 29.20 -16.98
C THR A 720 15.94 29.04 -17.41
N CYS A 721 15.02 29.67 -16.66
CA CYS A 721 13.59 29.74 -16.96
C CYS A 721 13.10 31.15 -17.33
N ASP A 722 14.00 32.13 -17.52
CA ASP A 722 13.56 33.50 -17.82
C ASP A 722 13.19 33.71 -19.29
N PHE A 723 14.00 33.17 -20.22
CA PHE A 723 13.82 33.35 -21.67
C PHE A 723 13.56 34.81 -22.09
N ALA A 724 14.28 35.76 -21.48
CA ALA A 724 14.08 37.20 -21.64
C ALA A 724 12.65 37.64 -21.24
N GLY A 725 12.16 37.17 -20.09
CA GLY A 725 10.81 37.41 -19.57
C GLY A 725 9.68 36.64 -20.26
N ALA A 726 10.00 35.73 -21.19
CA ALA A 726 9.01 34.93 -21.90
C ALA A 726 8.54 33.69 -21.11
N ALA A 727 9.13 33.42 -19.94
CA ALA A 727 8.72 32.33 -19.06
C ALA A 727 9.00 32.65 -17.58
N SER A 728 8.43 31.83 -16.69
CA SER A 728 8.56 31.99 -15.24
C SER A 728 8.52 30.63 -14.53
N VAL A 729 9.21 30.55 -13.39
CA VAL A 729 9.24 29.34 -12.55
C VAL A 729 7.97 29.26 -11.72
N VAL A 730 7.34 28.09 -11.68
CA VAL A 730 6.21 27.78 -10.81
C VAL A 730 6.53 26.55 -9.95
N TYR A 731 5.94 26.49 -8.76
CA TYR A 731 6.24 25.48 -7.73
C TYR A 731 5.12 24.47 -7.51
N ASN A 732 4.02 24.60 -8.27
CA ASN A 732 2.99 23.59 -8.43
C ASN A 732 3.04 23.11 -9.88
N GLU A 733 2.79 21.81 -10.11
CA GLU A 733 2.74 21.28 -11.47
C GLU A 733 1.64 22.00 -12.27
N PRO A 734 1.96 22.64 -13.41
CA PRO A 734 0.99 23.45 -14.13
C PRO A 734 -0.12 22.59 -14.74
N ALA A 735 -1.37 22.85 -14.36
CA ALA A 735 -2.53 22.23 -14.98
C ALA A 735 -2.60 22.60 -16.47
N GLY A 736 -2.63 21.60 -17.35
CA GLY A 736 -2.63 21.79 -18.80
C GLY A 736 -1.25 21.81 -19.47
N ALA A 737 -0.16 21.56 -18.75
CA ALA A 737 1.11 21.17 -19.38
C ALA A 737 0.94 19.80 -20.04
N CYS A 738 1.29 19.66 -21.32
CA CYS A 738 1.23 18.36 -21.97
C CYS A 738 2.16 17.37 -21.26
N ASP A 739 1.56 16.38 -20.60
CA ASP A 739 2.21 15.13 -20.30
C ASP A 739 2.13 14.27 -21.57
N ALA A 740 3.27 14.07 -22.24
CA ALA A 740 3.39 13.23 -23.44
C ALA A 740 2.92 11.78 -23.23
N THR A 741 2.59 11.42 -21.99
CA THR A 741 2.15 10.10 -21.57
C THR A 741 0.66 10.03 -21.16
N SER A 742 -0.16 11.06 -21.45
CA SER A 742 -1.59 11.09 -21.10
C SER A 742 -2.48 11.84 -22.12
N SER A 743 -3.48 11.15 -22.71
CA SER A 743 -4.51 11.74 -23.61
C SER A 743 -5.84 11.03 -23.41
N TRP A 744 -6.97 11.65 -23.74
CA TRP A 744 -8.34 11.12 -23.57
C TRP A 744 -9.13 11.19 -24.88
N CYS A 745 -10.14 10.35 -25.04
CA CYS A 745 -11.05 10.42 -26.18
C CYS A 745 -12.46 10.83 -25.76
N VAL A 746 -13.00 11.91 -26.35
CA VAL A 746 -14.35 12.42 -26.03
C VAL A 746 -15.22 12.52 -27.27
N ALA A 747 -16.54 12.53 -27.09
CA ALA A 747 -17.50 12.74 -28.16
C ALA A 747 -17.41 14.17 -28.71
N LYS A 748 -17.39 14.32 -30.04
CA LYS A 748 -17.42 15.63 -30.70
C LYS A 748 -18.81 16.27 -30.57
N ALA A 749 -18.83 17.58 -30.30
CA ALA A 749 -20.05 18.37 -30.32
C ALA A 749 -20.66 18.39 -31.74
N GLY A 750 -22.00 18.31 -31.84
CA GLY A 750 -22.73 18.44 -33.11
C GLY A 750 -22.82 17.16 -33.98
N VAL A 751 -22.33 16.01 -33.52
CA VAL A 751 -22.36 14.72 -34.25
C VAL A 751 -23.78 14.12 -34.38
N GLY A 752 -24.72 14.57 -33.55
CA GLY A 752 -26.11 14.12 -33.53
C GLY A 752 -26.31 12.78 -32.81
N ASP A 753 -27.41 12.68 -32.06
CA ASP A 753 -27.69 11.58 -31.13
C ASP A 753 -27.74 10.18 -31.79
N ALA A 754 -28.19 10.09 -33.03
CA ALA A 754 -28.25 8.81 -33.74
C ALA A 754 -26.85 8.25 -34.05
N ARG A 755 -25.91 9.13 -34.44
CA ARG A 755 -24.53 8.74 -34.75
C ARG A 755 -23.71 8.53 -33.48
N LEU A 756 -23.97 9.32 -32.43
CA LEU A 756 -23.38 9.07 -31.11
C LEU A 756 -23.84 7.74 -30.51
N GLN A 757 -25.12 7.39 -30.64
CA GLN A 757 -25.61 6.10 -30.15
C GLN A 757 -24.97 4.92 -30.91
N ALA A 758 -24.92 4.97 -32.25
CA ALA A 758 -24.31 3.90 -33.03
C ALA A 758 -22.81 3.72 -32.71
N ALA A 759 -22.07 4.81 -32.51
CA ALA A 759 -20.67 4.77 -32.11
C ALA A 759 -20.48 4.29 -30.66
N LEU A 760 -21.37 4.68 -29.74
CA LEU A 760 -21.40 4.20 -28.35
C LEU A 760 -21.63 2.69 -28.30
N ASP A 761 -22.65 2.19 -28.99
CA ASP A 761 -22.98 0.77 -29.04
C ASP A 761 -21.80 -0.04 -29.61
N TRP A 762 -21.16 0.47 -30.66
CA TRP A 762 -19.97 -0.15 -31.24
C TRP A 762 -18.81 -0.20 -30.24
N ALA A 763 -18.51 0.91 -29.56
CA ALA A 763 -17.43 0.99 -28.57
C ALA A 763 -17.65 -0.01 -27.42
N CYS A 764 -18.87 -0.07 -26.87
CA CYS A 764 -19.25 -1.01 -25.82
C CYS A 764 -19.17 -2.47 -26.28
N GLY A 765 -19.53 -2.75 -27.54
CA GLY A 765 -19.45 -4.09 -28.13
C GLY A 765 -18.03 -4.56 -28.46
N HIS A 766 -17.05 -3.64 -28.53
CA HIS A 766 -15.68 -3.94 -28.96
C HIS A 766 -14.61 -3.64 -27.89
N GLY A 767 -15.00 -3.66 -26.61
CA GLY A 767 -14.05 -3.65 -25.50
C GLY A 767 -13.93 -2.35 -24.71
N ALA A 768 -14.81 -1.36 -24.90
CA ALA A 768 -14.98 -0.27 -23.93
C ALA A 768 -15.61 -0.76 -22.61
N ASN A 769 -15.27 -0.15 -21.47
CA ASN A 769 -16.00 -0.35 -20.22
C ASN A 769 -17.21 0.58 -20.16
N CYS A 770 -18.39 0.04 -20.43
CA CYS A 770 -19.65 0.78 -20.40
C CYS A 770 -20.48 0.54 -19.13
N GLY A 771 -19.90 -0.08 -18.09
CA GLY A 771 -20.59 -0.30 -16.81
C GLY A 771 -20.85 0.99 -16.04
N ALA A 772 -19.89 1.93 -16.06
CA ALA A 772 -19.99 3.18 -15.30
C ALA A 772 -21.06 4.16 -15.84
N ILE A 773 -21.56 3.94 -17.06
CA ILE A 773 -22.59 4.75 -17.74
C ILE A 773 -23.98 4.09 -17.72
N GLN A 774 -24.16 2.99 -16.99
CA GLN A 774 -25.49 2.39 -16.76
C GLN A 774 -26.21 3.11 -15.61
N PRO A 775 -27.55 3.03 -15.51
CA PRO A 775 -28.31 3.62 -14.41
C PRO A 775 -27.74 3.25 -13.04
N GLY A 776 -27.42 4.25 -12.21
CA GLY A 776 -26.78 4.07 -10.89
C GLY A 776 -25.24 4.05 -10.90
N GLY A 777 -24.59 4.10 -12.07
CA GLY A 777 -23.13 4.15 -12.20
C GLY A 777 -22.53 5.54 -11.94
N ALA A 778 -21.26 5.59 -11.53
CA ALA A 778 -20.53 6.82 -11.18
C ALA A 778 -20.41 7.83 -12.34
N CYS A 779 -20.61 7.39 -13.58
CA CYS A 779 -20.55 8.19 -14.80
C CYS A 779 -21.88 8.20 -15.57
N PHE A 780 -22.98 7.81 -14.92
CA PHE A 780 -24.32 7.87 -15.51
C PHE A 780 -24.78 9.31 -15.68
N GLU A 781 -24.47 10.18 -14.73
CA GLU A 781 -24.89 11.59 -14.74
C GLU A 781 -23.79 12.52 -15.28
N PRO A 782 -24.10 13.42 -16.22
CA PRO A 782 -25.42 13.67 -16.81
C PRO A 782 -25.87 12.56 -17.76
N ASN A 783 -27.11 12.11 -17.65
CA ASN A 783 -27.72 11.10 -18.51
C ASN A 783 -27.95 11.62 -19.95
N THR A 784 -26.86 11.75 -20.71
CA THR A 784 -26.85 12.24 -22.09
C THR A 784 -25.98 11.33 -22.96
N LYS A 785 -26.36 11.17 -24.21
CA LYS A 785 -25.60 10.35 -25.17
C LYS A 785 -24.19 10.85 -25.39
N ALA A 786 -23.96 12.16 -25.35
CA ALA A 786 -22.62 12.74 -25.47
C ALA A 786 -21.72 12.40 -24.26
N ALA A 787 -22.27 12.40 -23.04
CA ALA A 787 -21.55 12.03 -21.83
C ALA A 787 -21.20 10.54 -21.83
N HIS A 788 -22.19 9.70 -22.13
CA HIS A 788 -22.01 8.25 -22.19
C HIS A 788 -21.05 7.82 -23.30
N ALA A 789 -21.18 8.41 -24.51
CA ALA A 789 -20.26 8.20 -25.62
C ALA A 789 -18.84 8.65 -25.26
N SER A 790 -18.65 9.79 -24.61
CA SER A 790 -17.31 10.26 -24.20
C SER A 790 -16.63 9.31 -23.21
N HIS A 791 -17.38 8.72 -22.27
CA HIS A 791 -16.83 7.73 -21.36
C HIS A 791 -16.46 6.42 -22.09
N ALA A 792 -17.35 5.92 -22.94
CA ALA A 792 -17.10 4.70 -23.72
C ALA A 792 -15.93 4.87 -24.70
N PHE A 793 -15.88 6.00 -25.40
CA PHE A 793 -14.80 6.34 -26.33
C PHE A 793 -13.47 6.44 -25.61
N ASN A 794 -13.43 7.13 -24.46
CA ASN A 794 -12.22 7.21 -23.64
C ASN A 794 -11.79 5.81 -23.18
N SER A 795 -12.72 5.00 -22.67
CA SER A 795 -12.40 3.67 -22.17
C SER A 795 -11.80 2.77 -23.27
N TYR A 796 -12.40 2.75 -24.46
CA TYR A 796 -11.86 2.04 -25.62
C TYR A 796 -10.50 2.58 -26.05
N TYR A 797 -10.37 3.90 -26.14
CA TYR A 797 -9.13 4.57 -26.53
C TYR A 797 -7.97 4.26 -25.58
N GLN A 798 -8.21 4.27 -24.26
CA GLN A 798 -7.19 3.91 -23.27
C GLN A 798 -6.78 2.44 -23.37
N ARG A 799 -7.76 1.52 -23.47
CA ARG A 799 -7.51 0.08 -23.56
C ARG A 799 -6.75 -0.32 -24.81
N ASN A 800 -6.95 0.40 -25.90
CA ASN A 800 -6.20 0.21 -27.14
C ASN A 800 -4.88 0.98 -27.18
N ARG A 801 -4.30 1.25 -26.00
CA ARG A 801 -3.02 1.96 -25.83
C ARG A 801 -2.95 3.28 -26.59
N ARG A 802 -4.11 3.93 -26.78
CA ARG A 802 -4.25 5.21 -27.47
C ARG A 802 -3.70 5.20 -28.90
N ALA A 803 -3.72 4.03 -29.55
CA ALA A 803 -3.20 3.87 -30.90
C ALA A 803 -3.87 4.85 -31.88
N SER A 804 -3.13 5.32 -32.88
CA SER A 804 -3.63 6.30 -33.86
C SER A 804 -4.92 5.81 -34.52
N GLY A 805 -5.94 6.67 -34.59
CA GLY A 805 -7.26 6.35 -35.16
C GLY A 805 -8.26 5.69 -34.20
N THR A 806 -7.84 5.20 -33.02
CA THR A 806 -8.75 4.53 -32.07
C THR A 806 -9.75 5.46 -31.35
N CYS A 807 -9.60 6.77 -31.55
CA CYS A 807 -10.54 7.79 -31.08
C CYS A 807 -11.46 8.35 -32.19
N ASP A 808 -11.35 7.86 -33.43
CA ASP A 808 -12.10 8.46 -34.53
C ASP A 808 -13.61 8.14 -34.45
N PHE A 809 -13.98 6.89 -34.16
CA PHE A 809 -15.37 6.41 -34.10
C PHE A 809 -16.20 6.86 -35.31
N ALA A 810 -15.65 6.68 -36.51
CA ALA A 810 -16.21 7.18 -37.76
C ALA A 810 -16.51 8.69 -37.69
N GLY A 811 -15.54 9.47 -37.24
CA GLY A 811 -15.64 10.92 -37.04
C GLY A 811 -16.46 11.39 -35.83
N ALA A 812 -16.95 10.50 -34.95
CA ALA A 812 -17.73 10.85 -33.77
C ALA A 812 -16.89 11.23 -32.55
N GLY A 813 -15.62 10.81 -32.48
CA GLY A 813 -14.71 11.10 -31.36
C GLY A 813 -13.60 12.07 -31.71
N SER A 814 -13.04 12.72 -30.69
CA SER A 814 -11.87 13.60 -30.74
C SER A 814 -10.97 13.37 -29.55
N VAL A 815 -9.65 13.32 -29.79
CA VAL A 815 -8.67 13.24 -28.72
C VAL A 815 -8.53 14.60 -28.06
N VAL A 816 -8.57 14.63 -26.74
CA VAL A 816 -8.32 15.80 -25.90
C VAL A 816 -7.22 15.47 -24.90
N TYR A 817 -6.44 16.48 -24.51
CA TYR A 817 -5.23 16.30 -23.70
C TYR A 817 -5.35 16.97 -22.32
N GLN A 818 -6.56 17.38 -21.96
CA GLN A 818 -6.95 17.84 -20.63
C GLN A 818 -7.97 16.86 -20.07
N ALA A 819 -7.85 16.52 -18.78
CA ALA A 819 -8.74 15.59 -18.10
C ALA A 819 -10.21 16.05 -18.23
N PRO A 820 -11.05 15.34 -19.00
CA PRO A 820 -12.43 15.74 -19.19
C PRO A 820 -13.23 15.45 -17.93
N LYS A 821 -13.91 16.47 -17.41
CA LYS A 821 -14.92 16.32 -16.36
C LYS A 821 -16.31 16.43 -16.98
N ILE A 822 -17.08 15.35 -16.92
CA ILE A 822 -18.43 15.25 -17.47
C ILE A 822 -19.38 15.05 -16.30
N GLY A 823 -20.00 16.14 -15.82
CA GLY A 823 -20.74 16.11 -14.55
C GLY A 823 -19.82 15.76 -13.37
N ASN A 824 -20.15 14.69 -12.64
CA ASN A 824 -19.31 14.16 -11.56
C ASN A 824 -18.32 13.09 -12.04
N CYS A 825 -18.41 12.68 -13.30
CA CYS A 825 -17.51 11.71 -13.91
C CYS A 825 -16.20 12.37 -14.32
N VAL A 826 -15.08 11.89 -13.78
CA VAL A 826 -13.73 12.24 -14.26
C VAL A 826 -13.25 11.10 -15.14
N LEU A 827 -12.98 11.39 -16.41
CA LEU A 827 -12.50 10.36 -17.33
C LEU A 827 -11.05 10.00 -16.99
N PRO A 828 -10.71 8.72 -16.79
CA PRO A 828 -9.36 8.32 -16.38
C PRO A 828 -8.37 8.48 -17.54
N SER A 829 -7.16 8.97 -17.22
CA SER A 829 -6.06 9.10 -18.19
C SER A 829 -5.46 7.77 -18.58
N ARG A 830 -5.64 6.73 -17.76
CA ARG A 830 -5.16 5.37 -17.99
C ARG A 830 -6.25 4.42 -17.48
N VAL A 831 -6.60 3.43 -18.29
CA VAL A 831 -7.46 2.34 -17.85
C VAL A 831 -6.52 1.17 -17.62
N CYS A 832 -6.40 0.75 -16.35
CA CYS A 832 -5.73 -0.49 -15.96
C CYS A 832 -6.37 -1.69 -16.67
#